data_AF-A0A8B9VUN6-F1
#
_entry.id   AF-A0A8B9VUN6-F1
#
_cell.length_a   1.000
_cell.length_b   1.000
_cell.length_c   1.000
_cell.angle_alpha   90.00
_cell.angle_beta   90.00
_cell.angle_gamma   90.00
#
_symmetry.space_group_name_H-M   'P 1'
#
loop_
_entity.id
_entity.type
_entity.pdbx_description
1 polymer ?
#
loop_
_entity_poly.entity_id
_entity_poly.type
_entity_poly.pdbx_seq_one_letter_code
_entity_poly.pdbx_strand_id
1 'polypeptide(L)'
;MLGCTAALPIASCKKMAKANITRDIIHRQIKERGALGFERHYHVTDPFIRRLGLEAELQGHSGCVNCLEWNEKGDLLASGSDDQHTIVWDPLHHKKLLSMHTGHTANIFSVKFLPHSGDRILITGAADSKVHVHDLTVKETIHMFGDHTNRVKRIATAPMWPNTFWSAAEDGLIRQYDLRENSKRSEVLIDLTEYCGQLVEAKCLTVNPQDNNYLAVGASGPFVRLYDIRMIHNHRKSMKQSPSAGVHTFCDRQKPLPDGAAQYYVAGHLPVKLPDYNNRLRVLVATYVTFSPDGTELLVNMGGEQVYLFDLTYKQRPYTFLLPKKCHTSGEVQNGKTSTNGVSNGIHLHSNGFRLSEGRAHVSPQVELPPYLERIKQQANEAFACQLWTQAIQLYSKAVQKAPNNAMLYGNRAAAYMKRKWDGDHYDALRDCLKAISLNPCHLKAHFRLARCLFELKYVAEALECLDDFKGKFPEQAHSSACDALDRDINAALFSKSDNAEDKKGGGPIRLRATGRKDSISEDEMVLRERSYDYKFRYCGHCNTTTDIKEANFFGRWLFPIIGHMGICTSTGVIRDFAGPYFVSEDNMAFGKPVKYWKLDPGKVYSSNPNMWDTAVHDASEEYKHRMHNLCCDNCHSHVALALNLMRYDNSTSWNMVKLCFFSLLYGKYVSVGGFVKTWLPFVLLLGVILTVVLTLHLR
;
A
#
# COMPACT_ATOMS: atom_id res chain seq x y z
N MET A 1 19.38 11.54 13.94
CA MET A 1 19.64 10.31 13.16
C MET A 1 19.15 10.58 11.74
N LEU A 2 20.03 10.56 10.74
CA LEU A 2 19.71 10.95 9.35
C LEU A 2 18.63 10.03 8.77
N GLY A 3 17.36 10.41 8.92
CA GLY A 3 16.25 9.84 8.20
C GLY A 3 16.36 10.31 6.75
N CYS A 4 16.95 9.50 5.89
CA CYS A 4 16.78 9.67 4.45
C CYS A 4 15.31 9.40 4.12
N THR A 5 14.47 10.44 4.16
CA THR A 5 13.26 10.48 3.36
C THR A 5 13.71 10.42 1.91
N ALA A 6 13.70 9.23 1.32
CA ALA A 6 13.70 9.07 -0.12
C ALA A 6 12.33 9.56 -0.63
N ALA A 7 12.12 10.88 -0.61
CA ALA A 7 11.19 11.49 -1.54
C ALA A 7 11.75 11.16 -2.93
N LEU A 8 11.02 10.33 -3.69
CA LEU A 8 11.31 10.05 -5.09
C LEU A 8 11.63 11.37 -5.81
N PRO A 9 12.84 11.57 -6.34
CA PRO A 9 13.14 12.81 -7.01
C PRO A 9 12.67 12.75 -8.47
N ILE A 10 12.09 13.87 -8.91
CA ILE A 10 11.95 14.36 -10.28
C ILE A 10 10.69 13.90 -11.05
N ALA A 11 9.56 14.53 -10.72
CA ALA A 11 8.61 14.95 -11.75
C ALA A 11 9.08 16.30 -12.32
N SER A 12 9.71 16.28 -13.50
CA SER A 12 10.05 17.50 -14.24
C SER A 12 8.81 18.11 -14.91
N CYS A 13 8.83 19.44 -14.96
CA CYS A 13 7.82 20.42 -15.33
C CYS A 13 6.76 19.97 -16.37
N LYS A 14 5.47 20.10 -16.02
CA LYS A 14 4.37 20.17 -17.01
C LYS A 14 3.43 21.33 -16.72
N LYS A 15 3.21 22.17 -17.76
CA LYS A 15 1.96 22.90 -17.94
C LYS A 15 0.79 21.93 -17.78
N MET A 16 -0.09 22.18 -16.80
CA MET A 16 -1.27 21.37 -16.55
C MET A 16 -2.14 21.30 -17.82
N ALA A 17 -2.40 20.08 -18.29
CA ALA A 17 -3.50 19.88 -19.24
C ALA A 17 -4.81 20.23 -18.53
N LYS A 18 -5.72 20.95 -19.20
CA LYS A 18 -7.04 21.34 -18.69
C LYS A 18 -7.80 20.10 -18.18
N ALA A 19 -7.77 19.86 -16.88
CA ALA A 19 -8.56 18.84 -16.22
C ALA A 19 -10.03 19.30 -16.19
N ASN A 20 -10.96 18.43 -16.57
CA ASN A 20 -12.39 18.71 -16.50
C ASN A 20 -12.88 18.53 -15.06
N ILE A 21 -12.49 19.47 -14.21
CA ILE A 21 -12.74 19.54 -12.77
C ILE A 21 -14.20 19.29 -12.39
N THR A 22 -15.15 19.64 -13.25
CA THR A 22 -16.58 19.42 -13.02
C THR A 22 -16.92 17.94 -12.97
N ARG A 23 -16.33 17.12 -13.85
CA ARG A 23 -16.50 15.66 -13.88
C ARG A 23 -15.85 14.99 -12.67
N ASP A 24 -14.64 15.44 -12.31
CA ASP A 24 -13.87 14.84 -11.22
C ASP A 24 -14.47 15.18 -9.83
N ILE A 25 -15.12 16.35 -9.70
CA ILE A 25 -15.90 16.74 -8.51
C ILE A 25 -17.22 15.94 -8.41
N ILE A 26 -17.89 15.64 -9.53
CA ILE A 26 -19.12 14.81 -9.51
C ILE A 26 -18.80 13.38 -9.05
N HIS A 27 -17.70 12.79 -9.52
CA HIS A 27 -17.24 11.47 -9.06
C HIS A 27 -16.79 11.42 -7.59
N ARG A 28 -16.46 12.57 -6.98
CA ARG A 28 -16.17 12.68 -5.53
C ARG A 28 -17.43 12.59 -4.67
N GLN A 29 -18.59 13.02 -5.18
CA GLN A 29 -19.84 13.14 -4.41
C GLN A 29 -20.64 11.83 -4.34
N ILE A 30 -20.46 10.98 -5.34
CA ILE A 30 -20.94 9.60 -5.31
C ILE A 30 -19.85 8.81 -4.57
N LYS A 31 -20.18 8.05 -3.52
CA LYS A 31 -19.26 7.09 -2.86
C LYS A 31 -18.88 5.92 -3.79
N GLU A 32 -18.59 6.23 -5.05
CA GLU A 32 -18.05 5.31 -6.02
C GLU A 32 -16.52 5.34 -5.96
N ARG A 33 -15.92 4.26 -6.44
CA ARG A 33 -14.47 4.05 -6.54
C ARG A 33 -13.68 5.18 -7.24
N GLY A 34 -14.35 6.16 -7.85
CA GLY A 34 -13.76 7.37 -8.44
C GLY A 34 -13.30 8.42 -7.43
N ALA A 35 -13.89 8.51 -6.23
CA ALA A 35 -13.52 9.50 -5.21
C ALA A 35 -12.07 9.33 -4.71
N LEU A 36 -11.60 8.08 -4.63
CA LEU A 36 -10.21 7.74 -4.31
C LEU A 36 -9.22 8.28 -5.35
N GLY A 37 -9.61 8.30 -6.62
CA GLY A 37 -8.78 8.85 -7.70
C GLY A 37 -8.59 10.36 -7.56
N PHE A 38 -9.65 11.08 -7.16
CA PHE A 38 -9.60 12.51 -6.87
C PHE A 38 -8.71 12.79 -5.66
N GLU A 39 -8.95 12.15 -4.50
CA GLU A 39 -8.15 12.38 -3.29
C GLU A 39 -6.67 12.05 -3.50
N ARG A 40 -6.35 10.92 -4.15
CA ARG A 40 -4.97 10.57 -4.51
C ARG A 40 -4.31 11.59 -5.44
N HIS A 41 -5.07 12.23 -6.32
CA HIS A 41 -4.53 13.19 -7.29
C HIS A 41 -4.27 14.58 -6.69
N TYR A 42 -5.00 14.96 -5.64
CA TYR A 42 -4.96 16.32 -5.08
C TYR A 42 -4.40 16.41 -3.66
N HIS A 43 -4.34 15.32 -2.88
CA HIS A 43 -3.75 15.33 -1.52
C HIS A 43 -2.22 15.32 -1.54
N VAL A 44 -1.60 14.53 -2.42
CA VAL A 44 -0.13 14.43 -2.52
C VAL A 44 0.28 14.98 -3.88
N THR A 45 0.59 16.27 -3.92
CA THR A 45 1.01 16.96 -5.14
C THR A 45 2.53 17.01 -5.26
N ASP A 46 3.06 17.16 -6.48
CA ASP A 46 4.52 17.29 -6.69
C ASP A 46 5.13 18.43 -5.83
N PRO A 47 4.51 19.62 -5.70
CA PRO A 47 4.99 20.65 -4.77
C PRO A 47 4.96 20.22 -3.31
N PHE A 48 3.93 19.49 -2.86
CA PHE A 48 3.89 18.95 -1.49
C PHE A 48 5.06 17.99 -1.24
N ILE A 49 5.29 17.04 -2.15
CA ILE A 49 6.41 16.09 -2.05
C ILE A 49 7.75 16.84 -2.02
N ARG A 50 7.91 17.88 -2.85
CA ARG A 50 9.14 18.68 -2.90
C ARG A 50 9.40 19.50 -1.62
N ARG A 51 8.37 19.75 -0.82
CA ARG A 51 8.47 20.41 0.49
C ARG A 51 8.72 19.44 1.64
N LEU A 52 8.66 18.13 1.40
CA LEU A 52 9.00 17.15 2.44
C LEU A 52 10.46 17.32 2.82
N GLY A 53 10.69 17.59 4.10
CA GLY A 53 11.99 17.80 4.69
C GLY A 53 11.90 17.68 6.21
N LEU A 54 13.01 17.94 6.89
CA LEU A 54 13.03 18.00 8.34
C LEU A 54 12.34 19.31 8.80
N GLU A 55 11.14 19.19 9.34
CA GLU A 55 10.40 20.31 9.92
C GLU A 55 10.91 20.67 11.32
N ALA A 56 11.06 19.67 12.19
CA ALA A 56 11.53 19.84 13.57
C ALA A 56 12.20 18.58 14.13
N GLU A 57 13.10 18.76 15.09
CA GLU A 57 13.67 17.68 15.90
C GLU A 57 13.11 17.73 17.33
N LEU A 58 12.41 16.67 17.74
CA LEU A 58 11.85 16.55 19.08
C LEU A 58 12.87 15.85 20.01
N GLN A 59 13.56 16.64 20.84
CA GLN A 59 14.58 16.14 21.75
C GLN A 59 13.96 15.65 23.07
N GLY A 60 14.24 14.40 23.47
CA GLY A 60 13.76 13.89 24.76
C GLY A 60 14.16 12.46 25.13
N HIS A 61 14.25 11.55 24.17
CA HIS A 61 14.72 10.19 24.42
C HIS A 61 16.25 10.13 24.53
N SER A 62 16.76 9.27 25.41
CA SER A 62 18.20 9.02 25.55
C SER A 62 18.68 7.76 24.79
N GLY A 63 17.76 7.02 24.18
CA GLY A 63 18.04 5.84 23.36
C GLY A 63 17.42 5.94 21.95
N CYS A 64 17.60 4.90 21.14
CA CYS A 64 16.96 4.84 19.81
C CYS A 64 15.43 4.86 19.98
N VAL A 65 14.73 5.58 19.12
CA VAL A 65 13.27 5.55 19.04
C VAL A 65 12.89 4.49 18.03
N ASN A 66 12.19 3.43 18.47
CA ASN A 66 11.89 2.29 17.60
C ASN A 66 10.46 2.29 17.05
N CYS A 67 9.55 3.05 17.68
CA CYS A 67 8.16 3.11 17.29
C CYS A 67 7.55 4.48 17.55
N LEU A 68 6.60 4.84 16.70
CA LEU A 68 5.83 6.07 16.76
C LEU A 68 4.36 5.73 16.49
N GLU A 69 3.44 6.41 17.17
CA GLU A 69 2.01 6.29 16.91
C GLU A 69 1.30 7.63 17.07
N TRP A 70 0.57 8.03 16.04
CA TRP A 70 -0.36 9.16 16.12
C TRP A 70 -1.65 8.71 16.79
N ASN A 71 -2.25 9.57 17.62
CA ASN A 71 -3.61 9.33 18.07
C ASN A 71 -4.62 9.51 16.94
N GLU A 72 -5.87 9.09 17.15
CA GLU A 72 -6.91 9.12 16.10
C GLU A 72 -7.21 10.54 15.58
N LYS A 73 -7.05 11.55 16.44
CA LYS A 73 -7.26 12.96 16.08
C LYS A 73 -6.08 13.59 15.34
N GLY A 74 -4.88 13.01 15.45
CA GLY A 74 -3.66 13.52 14.85
C GLY A 74 -3.04 14.74 15.56
N ASP A 75 -3.46 15.04 16.78
CA ASP A 75 -2.93 16.13 17.61
C ASP A 75 -1.92 15.65 18.67
N LEU A 76 -1.82 14.33 18.91
CA LEU A 76 -0.83 13.72 19.78
C LEU A 76 0.02 12.71 19.02
N LEU A 77 1.30 12.66 19.37
CA LEU A 77 2.24 11.66 18.91
C LEU A 77 2.85 10.94 20.11
N ALA A 78 2.81 9.61 20.14
CA ALA A 78 3.50 8.79 21.12
C ALA A 78 4.77 8.18 20.52
N SER A 79 5.84 8.09 21.31
CA SER A 79 7.10 7.45 20.93
C SER A 79 7.57 6.47 21.99
N GLY A 80 8.10 5.31 21.57
CA GLY A 80 8.73 4.31 22.44
C GLY A 80 10.19 4.07 22.08
N SER A 81 11.04 3.88 23.09
CA SER A 81 12.50 3.88 22.93
C SER A 81 13.22 2.75 23.69
N ASP A 82 14.50 2.57 23.34
CA ASP A 82 15.50 1.78 24.07
C ASP A 82 15.72 2.25 25.52
N ASP A 83 15.43 3.52 25.81
CA ASP A 83 15.54 4.08 27.16
C ASP A 83 14.44 3.63 28.13
N GLN A 84 13.55 2.71 27.71
CA GLN A 84 12.43 2.17 28.49
C GLN A 84 11.36 3.20 28.84
N HIS A 85 11.36 4.37 28.20
CA HIS A 85 10.33 5.38 28.36
C HIS A 85 9.42 5.44 27.14
N THR A 86 8.20 5.89 27.40
CA THR A 86 7.29 6.40 26.37
C THR A 86 7.13 7.89 26.58
N ILE A 87 7.19 8.65 25.48
CA ILE A 87 6.95 10.09 25.49
C ILE A 87 5.71 10.39 24.64
N VAL A 88 4.81 11.22 25.17
CA VAL A 88 3.70 11.82 24.43
C VAL A 88 4.05 13.26 24.10
N TRP A 89 3.89 13.61 22.83
CA TRP A 89 4.26 14.88 22.25
C TRP A 89 3.02 15.62 21.76
N ASP A 90 3.11 16.95 21.81
CA ASP A 90 2.38 17.86 20.94
C ASP A 90 3.29 18.14 19.74
N PRO A 91 3.06 17.47 18.60
CA PRO A 91 3.93 17.55 17.46
C PRO A 91 3.79 18.88 16.71
N LEU A 92 2.67 19.61 16.88
CA LEU A 92 2.43 20.87 16.18
C LEU A 92 3.12 22.05 16.88
N HIS A 93 3.20 22.00 18.21
CA HIS A 93 3.92 23.00 19.01
C HIS A 93 5.33 22.56 19.38
N HIS A 94 5.78 21.41 18.89
CA HIS A 94 7.07 20.79 19.20
C HIS A 94 7.33 20.62 20.70
N LYS A 95 6.29 20.28 21.47
CA LYS A 95 6.37 20.17 22.93
C LYS A 95 6.31 18.73 23.41
N LYS A 96 7.18 18.42 24.36
CA LYS A 96 7.06 17.21 25.18
C LYS A 96 5.95 17.41 26.21
N LEU A 97 4.86 16.65 26.11
CA LEU A 97 3.72 16.76 27.03
C LEU A 97 3.89 15.86 28.26
N LEU A 98 4.30 14.62 28.04
CA LEU A 98 4.46 13.62 29.08
C LEU A 98 5.66 12.73 28.77
N SER A 99 6.48 12.45 29.78
CA SER A 99 7.47 11.37 29.75
C SER A 99 7.18 10.42 30.90
N MET A 100 7.14 9.12 30.63
CA MET A 100 6.79 8.10 31.59
C MET A 100 7.68 6.86 31.40
N HIS A 101 8.27 6.37 32.49
CA HIS A 101 8.94 5.07 32.50
C HIS A 101 7.87 3.98 32.40
N THR A 102 8.01 3.07 31.45
CA THR A 102 6.94 2.10 31.16
C THR A 102 7.00 0.85 32.05
N GLY A 103 7.99 0.72 32.93
CA GLY A 103 8.26 -0.52 33.68
C GLY A 103 8.91 -1.64 32.85
N HIS A 104 9.13 -1.42 31.55
CA HIS A 104 9.86 -2.35 30.69
C HIS A 104 11.34 -2.37 31.06
N THR A 105 11.99 -3.53 30.90
CA THR A 105 13.43 -3.69 31.21
C THR A 105 14.30 -3.77 29.95
N ALA A 106 13.72 -3.58 28.78
CA ALA A 106 14.40 -3.64 27.49
C ALA A 106 13.66 -2.79 26.44
N ASN A 107 14.20 -2.76 25.21
CA ASN A 107 13.76 -1.86 24.14
C ASN A 107 12.27 -1.98 23.83
N ILE A 108 11.57 -0.85 23.76
CA ILE A 108 10.17 -0.79 23.35
C ILE A 108 10.11 -0.82 21.83
N PHE A 109 9.40 -1.80 21.25
CA PHE A 109 9.27 -1.96 19.80
C PHE A 109 7.92 -1.55 19.23
N SER A 110 6.91 -1.36 20.09
CA SER A 110 5.58 -0.94 19.65
C SER A 110 4.91 -0.10 20.73
N VAL A 111 4.26 0.98 20.30
CA VAL A 111 3.36 1.81 21.11
C VAL A 111 2.06 1.99 20.35
N LYS A 112 0.91 1.89 21.02
CA LYS A 112 -0.42 2.08 20.42
C LYS A 112 -1.37 2.79 21.38
N PHE A 113 -2.10 3.78 20.87
CA PHE A 113 -3.29 4.29 21.56
C PHE A 113 -4.42 3.27 21.45
N LEU A 114 -5.10 3.00 22.56
CA LEU A 114 -6.32 2.20 22.54
C LEU A 114 -7.48 3.06 22.02
N PRO A 115 -8.17 2.65 20.93
CA PRO A 115 -9.30 3.38 20.36
C PRO A 115 -10.41 3.66 21.39
N HIS A 116 -11.12 4.78 21.21
CA HIS A 116 -12.23 5.20 22.07
C HIS A 116 -11.93 5.39 23.56
N SER A 117 -10.66 5.31 23.97
CA SER A 117 -10.24 5.60 25.36
C SER A 117 -10.09 7.10 25.65
N GLY A 118 -10.33 7.97 24.66
CA GLY A 118 -10.08 9.41 24.78
C GLY A 118 -8.60 9.74 24.93
N ASP A 119 -7.74 8.99 24.23
CA ASP A 119 -6.28 9.08 24.27
C ASP A 119 -5.67 8.82 25.66
N ARG A 120 -6.44 8.24 26.58
CA ARG A 120 -6.03 7.93 27.96
C ARG A 120 -5.14 6.70 28.05
N ILE A 121 -5.41 5.68 27.23
CA ILE A 121 -4.78 4.37 27.37
C ILE A 121 -3.74 4.16 26.27
N LEU A 122 -2.51 3.87 26.69
CA LEU A 122 -1.41 3.45 25.82
C LEU A 122 -1.03 2.00 26.07
N ILE A 123 -0.69 1.28 25.01
CA ILE A 123 -0.22 -0.10 25.06
C ILE A 123 1.20 -0.14 24.51
N THR A 124 2.11 -0.77 25.23
CA THR A 124 3.51 -0.96 24.79
C THR A 124 3.89 -2.43 24.75
N GLY A 125 4.66 -2.81 23.74
CA GLY A 125 5.29 -4.13 23.63
C GLY A 125 6.79 -4.00 23.46
N ALA A 126 7.57 -4.84 24.14
CA ALA A 126 9.01 -4.68 24.25
C ALA A 126 9.82 -5.98 24.10
N ALA A 127 11.14 -5.82 24.05
CA ALA A 127 12.13 -6.89 23.98
C ALA A 127 12.22 -7.74 25.25
N ASP A 128 11.61 -7.30 26.35
CA ASP A 128 11.54 -8.06 27.61
C ASP A 128 10.44 -9.14 27.59
N SER A 129 9.84 -9.39 26.42
CA SER A 129 8.74 -10.34 26.18
C SER A 129 7.43 -9.98 26.88
N LYS A 130 7.26 -8.71 27.31
CA LYS A 130 6.06 -8.25 28.00
C LYS A 130 5.25 -7.27 27.16
N VAL A 131 3.96 -7.22 27.48
CA VAL A 131 3.03 -6.18 27.03
C VAL A 131 2.54 -5.41 28.24
N HIS A 132 2.59 -4.09 28.19
CA HIS A 132 2.12 -3.22 29.27
C HIS A 132 1.00 -2.32 28.77
N VAL A 133 0.05 -2.04 29.65
CA VAL A 133 -1.06 -1.11 29.42
C VAL A 133 -0.95 -0.01 30.45
N HIS A 134 -0.93 1.21 29.96
CA HIS A 134 -0.67 2.41 30.73
C HIS A 134 -1.89 3.32 30.71
N ASP A 135 -2.13 3.95 31.84
CA ASP A 135 -3.10 5.03 31.95
C ASP A 135 -2.37 6.35 32.10
N LEU A 136 -2.46 7.19 31.07
CA LEU A 136 -1.76 8.47 31.02
C LEU A 136 -2.31 9.52 31.98
N THR A 137 -3.53 9.34 32.50
CA THR A 137 -4.11 10.27 33.49
C THR A 137 -3.44 10.12 34.84
N VAL A 138 -3.22 8.87 35.28
CA VAL A 138 -2.50 8.55 36.53
C VAL A 138 -1.00 8.36 36.33
N LYS A 139 -0.54 8.21 35.08
CA LYS A 139 0.86 7.99 34.68
C LYS A 139 1.45 6.69 35.23
N GLU A 140 0.63 5.65 35.23
CA GLU A 140 1.00 4.34 35.77
C GLU A 140 0.68 3.21 34.79
N THR A 141 1.45 2.13 34.89
CA THR A 141 1.14 0.85 34.26
C THR A 141 0.01 0.16 35.03
N ILE A 142 -1.16 0.05 34.41
CA ILE A 142 -2.35 -0.58 35.02
C ILE A 142 -2.42 -2.10 34.77
N HIS A 143 -1.84 -2.58 33.67
CA HIS A 143 -1.72 -4.01 33.39
C HIS A 143 -0.35 -4.37 32.84
N MET A 144 0.15 -5.54 33.23
CA MET A 144 1.37 -6.14 32.71
C MET A 144 1.09 -7.61 32.39
N PHE A 145 1.34 -7.98 31.13
CA PHE A 145 1.19 -9.33 30.61
C PHE A 145 2.56 -9.88 30.23
N GLY A 146 2.96 -10.98 30.86
CA GLY A 146 4.24 -11.66 30.63
C GLY A 146 4.08 -13.04 29.99
N ASP A 147 3.05 -13.22 29.17
CA ASP A 147 2.72 -14.54 28.62
C ASP A 147 3.54 -14.92 27.37
N HIS A 148 4.17 -13.95 26.70
CA HIS A 148 5.10 -14.22 25.60
C HIS A 148 6.44 -14.72 26.13
N THR A 149 7.10 -15.62 25.39
CA THR A 149 8.41 -16.18 25.78
C THR A 149 9.58 -15.55 25.04
N ASN A 150 9.30 -14.69 24.06
CA ASN A 150 10.28 -13.98 23.26
C ASN A 150 9.80 -12.55 22.95
N ARG A 151 10.66 -11.74 22.33
CA ARG A 151 10.47 -10.29 22.11
C ARG A 151 9.13 -9.98 21.43
N VAL A 152 8.37 -9.06 22.01
CA VAL A 152 7.12 -8.56 21.41
C VAL A 152 7.47 -7.50 20.37
N LYS A 153 7.15 -7.77 19.10
CA LYS A 153 7.55 -6.92 17.97
C LYS A 153 6.49 -5.90 17.57
N ARG A 154 5.21 -6.23 17.75
CA ARG A 154 4.14 -5.36 17.30
C ARG A 154 2.86 -5.52 18.10
N ILE A 155 2.17 -4.41 18.33
CA ILE A 155 0.81 -4.33 18.83
C ILE A 155 -0.10 -3.81 17.72
N ALA A 156 -1.31 -4.35 17.61
CA ALA A 156 -2.38 -3.73 16.84
C ALA A 156 -3.63 -3.54 17.68
N THR A 157 -4.33 -2.46 17.40
CA THR A 157 -5.64 -2.12 17.92
C THR A 157 -6.63 -2.07 16.76
N ALA A 158 -7.92 -2.11 17.06
CA ALA A 158 -8.97 -2.02 16.06
C ALA A 158 -10.04 -1.02 16.51
N PRO A 159 -10.50 -0.09 15.64
CA PRO A 159 -11.47 0.93 16.00
C PRO A 159 -12.74 0.35 16.65
N MET A 160 -13.34 -0.70 16.10
CA MET A 160 -14.60 -1.24 16.63
C MET A 160 -14.44 -2.15 17.86
N TRP A 161 -13.20 -2.33 18.36
CA TRP A 161 -12.90 -3.19 19.50
C TRP A 161 -12.22 -2.38 20.63
N PRO A 162 -12.98 -1.54 21.35
CA PRO A 162 -12.42 -0.53 22.25
C PRO A 162 -11.66 -1.08 23.46
N ASN A 163 -11.80 -2.37 23.77
CA ASN A 163 -11.15 -3.01 24.90
C ASN A 163 -10.24 -4.17 24.49
N THR A 164 -10.07 -4.41 23.19
CA THR A 164 -9.34 -5.56 22.68
C THR A 164 -8.19 -5.12 21.80
N PHE A 165 -7.04 -5.77 21.98
CA PHE A 165 -5.87 -5.56 21.15
C PHE A 165 -5.12 -6.88 20.95
N TRP A 166 -4.15 -6.86 20.04
CA TRP A 166 -3.37 -8.03 19.67
C TRP A 166 -1.87 -7.73 19.70
N SER A 167 -1.08 -8.75 20.00
CA SER A 167 0.38 -8.70 19.93
C SER A 167 0.94 -9.79 19.01
N ALA A 168 2.09 -9.52 18.40
CA ALA A 168 2.92 -10.49 17.69
C ALA A 168 4.31 -10.50 18.32
N ALA A 169 4.82 -11.69 18.58
CA ALA A 169 6.15 -11.86 19.14
C ALA A 169 6.98 -12.92 18.41
N GLU A 170 8.27 -12.90 18.69
CA GLU A 170 9.26 -13.83 18.12
C GLU A 170 9.15 -15.26 18.71
N ASP A 171 8.17 -15.53 19.56
CA ASP A 171 7.81 -16.89 19.97
C ASP A 171 6.86 -17.57 18.98
N GLY A 172 6.51 -16.88 17.89
CA GLY A 172 5.61 -17.39 16.85
C GLY A 172 4.13 -17.25 17.21
N LEU A 173 3.80 -16.60 18.33
CA LEU A 173 2.42 -16.47 18.79
C LEU A 173 1.83 -15.11 18.43
N ILE A 174 0.56 -15.13 18.06
CA ILE A 174 -0.31 -13.96 18.06
C ILE A 174 -1.26 -14.09 19.23
N ARG A 175 -1.21 -13.13 20.16
CA ARG A 175 -2.05 -13.13 21.37
C ARG A 175 -3.12 -12.04 21.27
N GLN A 176 -4.27 -12.31 21.86
CA GLN A 176 -5.40 -11.39 22.02
C GLN A 176 -5.58 -11.06 23.50
N TYR A 177 -5.88 -9.81 23.78
CA TYR A 177 -6.08 -9.28 25.12
C TYR A 177 -7.45 -8.61 25.17
N ASP A 178 -8.24 -8.85 26.20
CA ASP A 178 -9.49 -8.14 26.47
C ASP A 178 -9.42 -7.51 27.86
N LEU A 179 -9.39 -6.17 27.91
CA LEU A 179 -9.26 -5.42 29.16
C LEU A 179 -10.50 -5.51 30.07
N ARG A 180 -11.61 -6.05 29.57
CA ARG A 180 -12.82 -6.29 30.38
C ARG A 180 -12.70 -7.59 31.17
N GLU A 181 -11.84 -8.50 30.74
CA GLU A 181 -11.62 -9.75 31.46
C GLU A 181 -10.69 -9.50 32.64
N ASN A 182 -11.09 -9.99 33.81
CA ASN A 182 -10.29 -9.82 35.04
C ASN A 182 -9.05 -10.74 35.06
N SER A 183 -8.86 -11.55 34.02
CA SER A 183 -7.71 -12.43 33.90
C SER A 183 -6.49 -11.62 33.47
N LYS A 184 -5.40 -11.66 34.24
CA LYS A 184 -4.10 -11.09 33.84
C LYS A 184 -3.38 -11.95 32.80
N ARG A 185 -4.13 -12.70 31.99
CA ARG A 185 -3.62 -13.60 30.96
C ARG A 185 -4.21 -13.22 29.62
N SER A 186 -3.39 -13.36 28.59
CA SER A 186 -3.87 -13.23 27.22
C SER A 186 -4.29 -14.58 26.65
N GLU A 187 -5.17 -14.57 25.66
CA GLU A 187 -5.48 -15.76 24.87
C GLU A 187 -4.52 -15.87 23.67
N VAL A 188 -4.00 -17.06 23.39
CA VAL A 188 -3.30 -17.32 22.12
C VAL A 188 -4.35 -17.35 21.02
N LEU A 189 -4.32 -16.41 20.07
CA LEU A 189 -5.24 -16.37 18.94
C LEU A 189 -4.77 -17.27 17.80
N ILE A 190 -3.48 -17.15 17.44
CA ILE A 190 -2.84 -17.94 16.38
C ILE A 190 -1.49 -18.42 16.91
N ASP A 191 -1.22 -19.72 16.81
CA ASP A 191 0.08 -20.32 17.06
C ASP A 191 0.73 -20.70 15.72
N LEU A 192 1.71 -19.91 15.26
CA LEU A 192 2.39 -20.21 13.99
C LEU A 192 3.30 -21.44 14.10
N THR A 193 3.73 -21.82 15.31
CA THR A 193 4.72 -22.88 15.51
C THR A 193 4.19 -24.26 15.10
N GLU A 194 2.87 -24.45 15.20
CA GLU A 194 2.18 -25.71 14.86
C GLU A 194 2.24 -26.06 13.37
N TYR A 195 2.36 -25.06 12.47
CA TYR A 195 2.34 -25.29 11.02
C TYR A 195 3.45 -24.59 10.23
N CYS A 196 4.16 -23.62 10.82
CA CYS A 196 5.34 -22.99 10.20
C CYS A 196 6.67 -23.50 10.80
N GLY A 197 6.61 -24.38 11.81
CA GLY A 197 7.77 -24.94 12.51
C GLY A 197 8.16 -24.15 13.76
N GLN A 198 8.90 -24.81 14.66
CA GLN A 198 9.21 -24.31 16.01
C GLN A 198 10.06 -23.04 16.06
N LEU A 199 10.72 -22.66 14.95
CA LEU A 199 11.61 -21.49 14.87
C LEU A 199 10.94 -20.32 14.12
N VAL A 200 9.63 -20.37 13.90
CA VAL A 200 8.90 -19.27 13.26
C VAL A 200 8.78 -18.10 14.23
N GLU A 201 8.97 -16.89 13.72
CA GLU A 201 8.88 -15.66 14.49
C GLU A 201 7.77 -14.80 13.88
N ALA A 202 6.84 -14.28 14.70
CA ALA A 202 5.89 -13.28 14.25
C ALA A 202 6.55 -11.89 14.35
N LYS A 203 6.62 -11.17 13.24
CA LYS A 203 7.36 -9.90 13.14
C LYS A 203 6.46 -8.68 13.12
N CYS A 204 5.29 -8.78 12.51
CA CYS A 204 4.36 -7.66 12.45
C CYS A 204 2.91 -8.14 12.31
N LEU A 205 1.98 -7.31 12.74
CA LEU A 205 0.56 -7.52 12.54
C LEU A 205 -0.18 -6.19 12.36
N THR A 206 -1.36 -6.24 11.76
CA THR A 206 -2.27 -5.10 11.66
C THR A 206 -3.70 -5.58 11.43
N VAL A 207 -4.69 -4.82 11.91
CA VAL A 207 -6.11 -5.13 11.74
C VAL A 207 -6.69 -4.26 10.63
N ASN A 208 -7.55 -4.82 9.80
CA ASN A 208 -8.21 -4.06 8.75
C ASN A 208 -9.13 -3.00 9.38
N PRO A 209 -8.93 -1.70 9.08
CA PRO A 209 -9.63 -0.61 9.76
C PRO A 209 -11.12 -0.52 9.41
N GLN A 210 -11.55 -1.05 8.25
CA GLN A 210 -12.96 -1.05 7.84
C GLN A 210 -13.67 -2.35 8.25
N ASP A 211 -12.99 -3.48 8.14
CA ASP A 211 -13.52 -4.78 8.57
C ASP A 211 -12.59 -5.41 9.59
N ASN A 212 -12.82 -5.11 10.88
CA ASN A 212 -11.95 -5.55 11.97
C ASN A 212 -11.89 -7.08 12.18
N ASN A 213 -12.61 -7.87 11.37
CA ASN A 213 -12.52 -9.33 11.38
C ASN A 213 -11.28 -9.85 10.64
N TYR A 214 -10.61 -9.00 9.84
CA TYR A 214 -9.43 -9.38 9.09
C TYR A 214 -8.14 -8.91 9.77
N LEU A 215 -7.23 -9.86 9.99
CA LEU A 215 -5.92 -9.63 10.60
C LEU A 215 -4.81 -10.01 9.64
N ALA A 216 -3.98 -9.05 9.24
CA ALA A 216 -2.78 -9.33 8.46
C ALA A 216 -1.59 -9.56 9.40
N VAL A 217 -0.80 -10.61 9.13
CA VAL A 217 0.35 -11.04 9.92
C VAL A 217 1.54 -11.30 9.01
N GLY A 218 2.66 -10.66 9.33
CA GLY A 218 3.98 -10.97 8.80
C GLY A 218 4.77 -11.82 9.79
N ALA A 219 5.28 -12.95 9.33
CA ALA A 219 6.08 -13.88 10.12
C ALA A 219 7.23 -14.43 9.27
N SER A 220 8.09 -15.27 9.83
CA SER A 220 9.19 -15.90 9.08
C SER A 220 8.72 -16.46 7.73
N GLY A 221 9.54 -16.24 6.70
CA GLY A 221 9.20 -16.52 5.31
C GLY A 221 8.70 -15.30 4.54
N PRO A 222 8.64 -15.41 3.20
CA PRO A 222 8.27 -14.31 2.33
C PRO A 222 6.75 -14.04 2.30
N PHE A 223 5.96 -14.77 3.09
CA PHE A 223 4.50 -14.75 3.04
C PHE A 223 3.90 -13.79 4.05
N VAL A 224 2.94 -13.01 3.59
CA VAL A 224 1.99 -12.29 4.46
C VAL A 224 0.70 -13.08 4.52
N ARG A 225 0.17 -13.24 5.74
CA ARG A 225 -0.99 -14.07 6.05
C ARG A 225 -2.14 -13.16 6.44
N LEU A 226 -3.27 -13.27 5.75
CA LEU A 226 -4.51 -12.56 6.06
C LEU A 226 -5.49 -13.55 6.67
N TYR A 227 -5.76 -13.40 7.96
CA TYR A 227 -6.67 -14.26 8.72
C TYR A 227 -8.06 -13.67 8.83
N ASP A 228 -9.10 -14.52 8.73
CA ASP A 228 -10.44 -14.21 9.21
C ASP A 228 -10.57 -14.67 10.67
N ILE A 229 -10.53 -13.71 11.59
CA ILE A 229 -10.53 -13.96 13.03
C ILE A 229 -11.81 -14.71 13.46
N ARG A 230 -12.95 -14.46 12.81
CA ARG A 230 -14.24 -15.10 13.17
C ARG A 230 -14.20 -16.60 12.94
N MET A 231 -13.57 -17.02 11.85
CA MET A 231 -13.42 -18.45 11.53
C MET A 231 -12.59 -19.14 12.63
N ILE A 232 -11.54 -18.48 13.10
CA ILE A 232 -10.67 -19.00 14.17
C ILE A 232 -11.45 -19.11 15.49
N HIS A 233 -12.16 -18.05 15.90
CA HIS A 233 -12.97 -18.07 17.13
C HIS A 233 -14.05 -19.16 17.08
N ASN A 234 -14.76 -19.30 15.97
CA ASN A 234 -15.80 -20.31 15.80
C ASN A 234 -15.24 -21.74 15.89
N HIS A 235 -14.09 -21.98 15.27
CA HIS A 235 -13.43 -23.28 15.33
C HIS A 235 -13.01 -23.65 16.76
N ARG A 236 -12.45 -22.70 17.51
CA ARG A 236 -12.09 -22.92 18.92
C ARG A 236 -13.32 -23.17 19.80
N LYS A 237 -14.42 -22.45 19.58
CA LYS A 237 -15.69 -22.69 20.29
C LYS A 237 -16.22 -24.10 20.01
N SER A 238 -16.20 -24.53 18.76
CA SER A 238 -16.60 -25.89 18.37
C SER A 238 -15.73 -26.96 19.04
N MET A 239 -14.41 -26.76 19.11
CA MET A 239 -13.50 -27.69 19.79
C MET A 239 -13.77 -27.80 21.30
N LYS A 240 -14.10 -26.68 21.96
CA LYS A 240 -14.47 -26.69 23.39
C LYS A 240 -15.83 -27.35 23.66
N GLN A 241 -16.71 -27.44 22.65
CA GLN A 241 -18.08 -27.97 22.79
C GLN A 241 -18.23 -29.45 22.44
N SER A 242 -17.25 -30.08 21.78
CA SER A 242 -17.28 -31.53 21.48
C SER A 242 -16.97 -32.37 22.72
N PRO A 243 -17.94 -33.04 23.38
CA PRO A 243 -17.72 -33.79 24.61
C PRO A 243 -17.43 -35.28 24.35
N SER A 244 -17.32 -35.73 23.10
CA SER A 244 -17.21 -37.16 22.78
C SER A 244 -15.77 -37.64 22.81
N ALA A 245 -15.40 -38.29 23.92
CA ALA A 245 -14.49 -39.42 23.88
C ALA A 245 -15.06 -40.48 22.93
N GLY A 246 -14.62 -40.49 21.68
CA GLY A 246 -15.11 -41.39 20.65
C GLY A 246 -13.97 -41.76 19.71
N VAL A 247 -13.36 -42.92 19.99
CA VAL A 247 -12.42 -43.68 19.15
C VAL A 247 -11.29 -42.83 18.54
N HIS A 248 -10.13 -42.84 19.22
CA HIS A 248 -8.87 -42.39 18.62
C HIS A 248 -8.52 -43.28 17.41
N THR A 249 -9.01 -42.94 16.22
CA THR A 249 -8.34 -43.33 14.99
C THR A 249 -7.00 -42.61 14.96
N PHE A 250 -5.91 -43.38 14.89
CA PHE A 250 -4.51 -42.97 15.00
C PHE A 250 -4.03 -41.98 13.91
N CYS A 251 -4.93 -41.36 13.15
CA CYS A 251 -4.64 -40.64 11.91
C CYS A 251 -5.17 -39.18 11.86
N ASP A 252 -5.97 -38.69 12.81
CA ASP A 252 -6.41 -37.29 12.79
C ASP A 252 -5.51 -36.40 13.63
N ARG A 253 -4.42 -35.91 13.03
CA ARG A 253 -3.77 -34.68 13.51
C ARG A 253 -4.79 -33.56 13.35
N GLN A 254 -5.37 -33.10 14.46
CA GLN A 254 -6.31 -31.97 14.49
C GLN A 254 -5.67 -30.76 13.78
N LYS A 255 -6.37 -30.19 12.80
CA LYS A 255 -5.87 -29.01 12.08
C LYS A 255 -5.87 -27.81 13.04
N PRO A 256 -4.77 -27.05 13.12
CA PRO A 256 -4.64 -25.92 14.05
C PRO A 256 -5.46 -24.69 13.64
N LEU A 257 -5.81 -24.60 12.35
CA LEU A 257 -6.67 -23.56 11.79
C LEU A 257 -7.73 -24.19 10.87
N PRO A 258 -8.95 -23.61 10.82
CA PRO A 258 -9.96 -24.09 9.89
C PRO A 258 -9.56 -23.80 8.44
N ASP A 259 -9.92 -24.69 7.52
CA ASP A 259 -9.63 -24.51 6.09
C ASP A 259 -10.27 -23.20 5.59
N GLY A 260 -9.50 -22.40 4.84
CA GLY A 260 -9.94 -21.10 4.31
C GLY A 260 -9.84 -19.92 5.29
N ALA A 261 -9.46 -20.16 6.55
CA ALA A 261 -9.29 -19.09 7.54
C ALA A 261 -8.10 -18.16 7.27
N ALA A 262 -7.15 -18.61 6.45
CA ALA A 262 -5.94 -17.88 6.09
C ALA A 262 -5.82 -17.75 4.57
N GLN A 263 -5.52 -16.55 4.11
CA GLN A 263 -5.11 -16.26 2.74
C GLN A 263 -3.66 -15.81 2.73
N TYR A 264 -2.91 -16.19 1.71
CA TYR A 264 -1.47 -15.93 1.63
C TYR A 264 -1.16 -14.96 0.51
N TYR A 265 -0.22 -14.05 0.75
CA TYR A 265 0.25 -13.06 -0.21
C TYR A 265 1.77 -13.13 -0.27
N VAL A 266 2.33 -13.20 -1.48
CA VAL A 266 3.78 -13.26 -1.70
C VAL A 266 4.10 -12.65 -3.05
N ALA A 267 5.22 -11.92 -3.13
CA ALA A 267 5.72 -11.45 -4.40
C ALA A 267 6.37 -12.60 -5.16
N GLY A 268 5.87 -12.90 -6.36
CA GLY A 268 6.20 -14.15 -7.05
C GLY A 268 7.68 -14.33 -7.40
N HIS A 269 8.44 -13.24 -7.56
CA HIS A 269 9.88 -13.30 -7.83
C HIS A 269 10.75 -13.50 -6.59
N LEU A 270 10.19 -13.36 -5.37
CA LEU A 270 10.99 -13.51 -4.17
C LEU A 270 11.47 -14.96 -4.04
N PRO A 271 12.78 -15.19 -3.98
CA PRO A 271 13.31 -16.54 -3.81
C PRO A 271 13.14 -16.99 -2.36
N VAL A 272 13.27 -18.29 -2.12
CA VAL A 272 13.18 -18.88 -0.78
C VAL A 272 14.28 -18.33 0.14
N LYS A 273 15.49 -18.18 -0.41
CA LYS A 273 16.66 -17.62 0.27
C LYS A 273 17.38 -16.66 -0.66
N LEU A 274 17.88 -15.56 -0.11
CA LEU A 274 18.73 -14.57 -0.77
C LEU A 274 20.10 -14.54 -0.10
N PRO A 275 21.21 -14.45 -0.85
CA PRO A 275 22.48 -14.07 -0.25
C PRO A 275 22.38 -12.65 0.35
N ASP A 276 22.85 -12.49 1.59
CA ASP A 276 23.03 -11.20 2.25
C ASP A 276 24.38 -10.57 1.84
N TYR A 277 24.68 -9.39 2.39
CA TYR A 277 25.94 -8.68 2.08
C TYR A 277 27.21 -9.49 2.43
N ASN A 278 27.09 -10.45 3.36
CA ASN A 278 28.16 -11.35 3.75
C ASN A 278 28.08 -12.71 3.02
N ASN A 279 27.33 -12.79 1.92
CA ASN A 279 27.03 -14.01 1.17
C ASN A 279 26.39 -15.14 2.01
N ARG A 280 25.75 -14.82 3.14
CA ARG A 280 24.95 -15.77 3.92
C ARG A 280 23.53 -15.79 3.36
N LEU A 281 22.92 -16.97 3.29
CA LEU A 281 21.54 -17.09 2.83
C LEU A 281 20.57 -16.59 3.92
N ARG A 282 19.83 -15.50 3.66
CA ARG A 282 18.74 -14.98 4.48
C ARG A 282 17.38 -15.19 3.82
N VAL A 283 16.35 -15.40 4.63
CA VAL A 283 14.95 -15.43 4.18
C VAL A 283 14.39 -14.01 4.28
N LEU A 284 13.72 -13.51 3.25
CA LEU A 284 13.00 -12.25 3.35
C LEU A 284 11.78 -12.43 4.25
N VAL A 285 11.54 -11.45 5.11
CA VAL A 285 10.46 -11.49 6.08
C VAL A 285 9.72 -10.16 6.03
N ALA A 286 8.39 -10.22 6.12
CA ALA A 286 7.58 -9.02 6.26
C ALA A 286 7.87 -8.36 7.62
N THR A 287 8.57 -7.23 7.61
CA THR A 287 8.92 -6.46 8.82
C THR A 287 7.83 -5.45 9.19
N TYR A 288 7.01 -5.05 8.21
CA TYR A 288 5.90 -4.11 8.43
C TYR A 288 4.75 -4.41 7.48
N VAL A 289 3.53 -4.32 8.00
CA VAL A 289 2.28 -4.46 7.23
C VAL A 289 1.29 -3.38 7.67
N THR A 290 0.58 -2.78 6.72
CA THR A 290 -0.52 -1.85 7.01
C THR A 290 -1.59 -1.90 5.92
N PHE A 291 -2.85 -1.76 6.33
CA PHE A 291 -3.97 -1.68 5.39
C PHE A 291 -4.11 -0.27 4.82
N SER A 292 -4.65 -0.18 3.60
CA SER A 292 -5.19 1.08 3.12
C SER A 292 -6.33 1.54 4.04
N PRO A 293 -6.62 2.85 4.11
CA PRO A 293 -7.69 3.36 4.96
C PRO A 293 -9.08 2.80 4.62
N ASP A 294 -9.31 2.35 3.38
CA ASP A 294 -10.53 1.67 2.94
C ASP A 294 -10.50 0.14 3.12
N GLY A 295 -9.38 -0.41 3.62
CA GLY A 295 -9.23 -1.84 3.90
C GLY A 295 -9.11 -2.74 2.66
N THR A 296 -8.96 -2.16 1.46
CA THR A 296 -8.97 -2.92 0.19
C THR A 296 -7.57 -3.27 -0.34
N GLU A 297 -6.53 -2.61 0.15
CA GLU A 297 -5.14 -2.83 -0.24
C GLU A 297 -4.28 -3.07 1.00
N LEU A 298 -3.20 -3.85 0.85
CA LEU A 298 -2.25 -4.16 1.92
C LEU A 298 -0.84 -3.77 1.48
N LEU A 299 -0.23 -2.84 2.20
CA LEU A 299 1.14 -2.39 1.98
C LEU A 299 2.09 -3.17 2.88
N VAL A 300 3.11 -3.76 2.29
CA VAL A 300 4.00 -4.74 2.94
C VAL A 300 5.45 -4.37 2.68
N ASN A 301 6.22 -4.25 3.75
CA ASN A 301 7.66 -4.11 3.71
C ASN A 301 8.33 -5.46 3.99
N MET A 302 9.16 -5.95 3.07
CA MET A 302 9.84 -7.24 3.19
C MET A 302 11.25 -7.15 3.82
N GLY A 303 11.54 -6.08 4.57
CA GLY A 303 12.84 -5.84 5.20
C GLY A 303 13.97 -5.47 4.23
N GLY A 304 13.74 -5.58 2.91
CA GLY A 304 14.70 -5.23 1.85
C GLY A 304 14.57 -3.78 1.36
N GLU A 305 14.96 -3.57 0.11
CA GLU A 305 14.82 -2.30 -0.64
C GLU A 305 13.44 -2.17 -1.32
N GLN A 306 12.59 -3.19 -1.17
CA GLN A 306 11.34 -3.33 -1.89
C GLN A 306 10.14 -3.29 -0.93
N VAL A 307 9.13 -2.51 -1.31
CA VAL A 307 7.81 -2.46 -0.67
C VAL A 307 6.77 -2.92 -1.69
N TYR A 308 5.84 -3.75 -1.25
CA TYR A 308 4.81 -4.34 -2.08
C TYR A 308 3.44 -3.83 -1.67
N LEU A 309 2.62 -3.52 -2.66
CA LEU A 309 1.20 -3.23 -2.45
C LEU A 309 0.39 -4.37 -3.05
N PHE A 310 -0.33 -5.11 -2.19
CA PHE A 310 -1.23 -6.18 -2.57
C PHE A 310 -2.67 -5.64 -2.67
N ASP A 311 -3.40 -6.08 -3.68
CA ASP A 311 -4.83 -5.78 -3.84
C ASP A 311 -5.64 -6.93 -3.22
N LEU A 312 -6.46 -6.62 -2.22
CA LEU A 312 -7.28 -7.62 -1.53
C LEU A 312 -8.62 -7.85 -2.23
N THR A 313 -9.00 -6.97 -3.15
CA THR A 313 -10.26 -7.05 -3.92
C THR A 313 -10.02 -7.76 -5.25
N TYR A 314 -9.02 -7.32 -5.99
CA TYR A 314 -8.66 -7.81 -7.33
C TYR A 314 -7.39 -8.64 -7.27
N LYS A 315 -7.52 -9.83 -6.70
CA LYS A 315 -6.39 -10.71 -6.42
C LYS A 315 -5.84 -11.31 -7.72
N GLN A 316 -4.52 -11.28 -7.86
CA GLN A 316 -3.80 -11.94 -8.95
C GLN A 316 -3.00 -13.09 -8.36
N ARG A 317 -2.94 -14.24 -9.02
CA ARG A 317 -2.05 -15.33 -8.57
C ARG A 317 -0.62 -15.05 -9.01
N PRO A 318 0.40 -15.38 -8.20
CA PRO A 318 1.77 -15.28 -8.64
C PRO A 318 1.99 -16.28 -9.77
N TYR A 319 2.77 -15.85 -10.76
CA TYR A 319 3.25 -16.75 -11.79
C TYR A 319 4.25 -17.73 -11.17
N THR A 320 3.81 -18.95 -10.90
CA THR A 320 4.64 -20.06 -10.42
C THR A 320 4.94 -21.01 -11.59
N PHE A 321 6.20 -21.11 -11.97
CA PHE A 321 6.67 -21.98 -13.06
C PHE A 321 7.39 -23.21 -12.48
N LEU A 322 6.75 -23.88 -11.52
CA LEU A 322 7.32 -25.06 -10.88
C LEU A 322 6.80 -26.30 -11.60
N LEU A 323 7.68 -27.03 -12.27
CA LEU A 323 7.38 -28.36 -12.81
C LEU A 323 7.02 -29.33 -11.67
N PRO A 324 5.88 -30.04 -11.72
CA PRO A 324 5.64 -31.18 -10.84
C PRO A 324 6.69 -32.25 -11.12
N LYS A 325 7.32 -32.80 -10.09
CA LYS A 325 8.01 -34.09 -10.25
C LYS A 325 6.95 -35.12 -10.60
N LYS A 326 7.15 -35.87 -11.69
CA LYS A 326 6.27 -36.98 -12.09
C LYS A 326 5.98 -37.85 -10.86
N CYS A 327 4.72 -37.98 -10.47
CA CYS A 327 4.30 -39.04 -9.56
C CYS A 327 4.72 -40.38 -10.17
N HIS A 328 5.52 -41.15 -9.44
CA HIS A 328 5.74 -42.54 -9.76
C HIS A 328 4.41 -43.27 -9.57
N THR A 329 3.66 -43.47 -10.64
CA THR A 329 2.61 -44.50 -10.67
C THR A 329 3.32 -45.85 -10.63
N SER A 330 3.29 -46.47 -9.47
CA SER A 330 3.53 -47.90 -9.30
C SER A 330 2.50 -48.66 -10.13
N GLY A 331 2.96 -49.31 -11.20
CA GLY A 331 2.16 -50.18 -12.04
C GLY A 331 3.09 -50.99 -12.94
N GLU A 332 3.37 -52.21 -12.50
CA GLU A 332 3.94 -53.26 -13.34
C GLU A 332 3.07 -53.45 -14.60
N VAL A 333 3.69 -53.66 -15.78
CA VAL A 333 3.54 -54.88 -16.60
C VAL A 333 4.40 -54.78 -17.89
N GLN A 334 4.93 -55.95 -18.22
CA GLN A 334 5.83 -56.47 -19.25
C GLN A 334 5.75 -56.00 -20.72
N ASN A 335 6.94 -55.91 -21.33
CA ASN A 335 7.41 -56.33 -22.67
C ASN A 335 6.44 -56.49 -23.86
N GLY A 336 6.77 -55.86 -24.99
CA GLY A 336 6.29 -56.22 -26.33
C GLY A 336 6.80 -55.30 -27.45
N LYS A 337 7.10 -55.88 -28.63
CA LYS A 337 7.82 -55.29 -29.78
C LYS A 337 6.95 -54.44 -30.74
N THR A 338 7.63 -53.54 -31.46
CA THR A 338 7.44 -53.08 -32.87
C THR A 338 6.15 -52.38 -33.35
N SER A 339 6.38 -51.15 -33.84
CA SER A 339 5.99 -50.56 -35.15
C SER A 339 4.57 -50.01 -35.42
N THR A 340 4.62 -48.82 -36.05
CA THR A 340 3.68 -48.14 -36.98
C THR A 340 2.47 -47.34 -36.45
N ASN A 341 2.51 -46.06 -36.82
CA ASN A 341 1.44 -45.15 -37.25
C ASN A 341 0.14 -45.01 -36.45
N GLY A 342 -0.06 -43.79 -35.96
CA GLY A 342 -1.32 -43.07 -36.12
C GLY A 342 -2.29 -43.15 -34.95
N VAL A 343 -2.69 -41.96 -34.49
CA VAL A 343 -3.80 -41.66 -33.57
C VAL A 343 -3.47 -41.87 -32.08
N SER A 344 -2.83 -40.87 -31.46
CA SER A 344 -2.90 -40.69 -30.01
C SER A 344 -4.02 -39.69 -29.67
N ASN A 345 -5.16 -40.27 -29.29
CA ASN A 345 -6.14 -39.62 -28.44
C ASN A 345 -5.50 -39.10 -27.15
N GLY A 346 -6.03 -37.97 -26.67
CA GLY A 346 -5.43 -37.13 -25.66
C GLY A 346 -5.22 -37.78 -24.30
N ILE A 347 -4.07 -37.44 -23.71
CA ILE A 347 -3.82 -37.60 -22.28
C ILE A 347 -4.05 -36.22 -21.64
N HIS A 348 -5.14 -36.13 -20.89
CA HIS A 348 -5.52 -34.97 -20.09
C HIS A 348 -4.49 -34.72 -18.98
N LEU A 349 -3.70 -33.64 -19.11
CA LEU A 349 -3.04 -33.00 -17.98
C LEU A 349 -4.03 -32.02 -17.32
N HIS A 350 -4.41 -32.28 -16.07
CA HIS A 350 -5.28 -31.39 -15.30
C HIS A 350 -4.54 -30.10 -14.88
N SER A 351 -4.94 -28.99 -15.51
CA SER A 351 -5.08 -27.60 -15.03
C SER A 351 -4.07 -27.03 -14.01
N ASN A 352 -2.97 -26.46 -14.52
CA ASN A 352 -2.42 -25.13 -14.16
C ASN A 352 -1.11 -24.80 -14.90
N GLY A 353 -0.65 -25.67 -15.81
CA GLY A 353 0.35 -25.33 -16.82
C GLY A 353 -0.18 -24.27 -17.79
N PHE A 354 0.60 -23.22 -17.98
CA PHE A 354 0.37 -22.11 -18.88
C PHE A 354 -0.03 -22.61 -20.29
N ARG A 355 -1.31 -22.48 -20.66
CA ARG A 355 -1.75 -22.62 -22.06
C ARG A 355 -1.91 -21.22 -22.65
N LEU A 356 -1.05 -20.88 -23.61
CA LEU A 356 -1.34 -19.80 -24.54
C LEU A 356 -2.67 -20.14 -25.22
N SER A 357 -3.66 -19.25 -25.08
CA SER A 357 -4.96 -19.45 -25.70
C SER A 357 -4.79 -19.57 -27.23
N GLU A 358 -5.17 -20.73 -27.78
CA GLU A 358 -5.45 -20.93 -29.20
C GLU A 358 -6.76 -20.19 -29.57
N GLY A 359 -6.79 -18.88 -29.36
CA GLY A 359 -7.89 -18.03 -29.80
C GLY A 359 -7.77 -17.82 -31.30
N ARG A 360 -8.83 -18.15 -32.06
CA ARG A 360 -8.98 -17.72 -33.47
C ARG A 360 -8.59 -16.25 -33.58
N ALA A 361 -7.70 -15.94 -34.53
CA ALA A 361 -7.11 -14.63 -34.73
C ALA A 361 -8.17 -13.56 -35.05
N HIS A 362 -8.81 -13.00 -34.04
CA HIS A 362 -9.36 -11.66 -34.15
C HIS A 362 -8.22 -10.68 -33.90
N VAL A 363 -7.62 -10.22 -35.00
CA VAL A 363 -6.78 -9.02 -34.99
C VAL A 363 -7.65 -7.88 -34.49
N SER A 364 -7.60 -7.61 -33.19
CA SER A 364 -8.17 -6.36 -32.68
C SER A 364 -7.39 -5.25 -33.37
N PRO A 365 -8.07 -4.31 -34.06
CA PRO A 365 -7.38 -3.21 -34.72
C PRO A 365 -6.47 -2.55 -33.70
N GLN A 366 -5.21 -2.25 -34.08
CA GLN A 366 -4.32 -1.47 -33.22
C GLN A 366 -5.07 -0.19 -32.88
N VAL A 367 -5.57 -0.09 -31.65
CA VAL A 367 -6.28 1.11 -31.21
C VAL A 367 -5.24 2.22 -31.20
N GLU A 368 -5.37 3.12 -32.18
CA GLU A 368 -4.49 4.29 -32.29
C GLU A 368 -4.50 5.03 -30.96
N LEU A 369 -3.30 5.28 -30.44
CA LEU A 369 -3.16 6.01 -29.19
C LEU A 369 -3.59 7.46 -29.43
N PRO A 370 -4.41 8.05 -28.54
CA PRO A 370 -4.70 9.46 -28.57
C PRO A 370 -3.41 10.30 -28.69
N PRO A 371 -3.43 11.46 -29.40
CA PRO A 371 -2.22 12.24 -29.67
C PRO A 371 -1.39 12.59 -28.42
N TYR A 372 -2.05 12.78 -27.28
CA TYR A 372 -1.36 13.07 -26.02
C TYR A 372 -0.62 11.84 -25.44
N LEU A 373 -1.13 10.62 -25.64
CA LEU A 373 -0.46 9.37 -25.25
C LEU A 373 0.67 9.03 -26.21
N GLU A 374 0.51 9.32 -27.50
CA GLU A 374 1.59 9.22 -28.47
C GLU A 374 2.80 10.07 -28.07
N ARG A 375 2.57 11.31 -27.64
CA ARG A 375 3.65 12.16 -27.10
C ARG A 375 4.33 11.56 -25.87
N ILE A 376 3.56 11.00 -24.93
CA ILE A 376 4.14 10.35 -23.74
C ILE A 376 4.94 9.10 -24.14
N LYS A 377 4.44 8.31 -25.08
CA LYS A 377 5.15 7.15 -25.64
C LYS A 377 6.44 7.59 -26.32
N GLN A 378 6.43 8.65 -27.12
CA GLN A 378 7.61 9.17 -27.80
C GLN A 378 8.66 9.65 -26.77
N GLN A 379 8.25 10.37 -25.74
CA GLN A 379 9.12 10.74 -24.61
C GLN A 379 9.71 9.52 -23.91
N ALA A 380 8.92 8.45 -23.73
CA ALA A 380 9.39 7.20 -23.14
C ALA A 380 10.40 6.47 -24.04
N ASN A 381 10.17 6.45 -25.35
CA ASN A 381 11.07 5.88 -26.34
C ASN A 381 12.41 6.65 -26.39
N GLU A 382 12.35 7.98 -26.32
CA GLU A 382 13.54 8.85 -26.27
C GLU A 382 14.34 8.62 -24.99
N ALA A 383 13.67 8.60 -23.83
CA ALA A 383 14.32 8.25 -22.56
C ALA A 383 14.96 6.85 -22.62
N PHE A 384 14.29 5.89 -23.25
CA PHE A 384 14.84 4.55 -23.47
C PHE A 384 16.08 4.58 -24.39
N ALA A 385 16.05 5.35 -25.48
CA ALA A 385 17.20 5.51 -26.37
C ALA A 385 18.40 6.17 -25.67
N CYS A 386 18.13 7.14 -24.79
CA CYS A 386 19.13 7.78 -23.93
C CYS A 386 19.57 6.93 -22.73
N GLN A 387 19.15 5.66 -22.63
CA GLN A 387 19.47 4.75 -21.52
C GLN A 387 18.96 5.21 -20.14
N LEU A 388 17.99 6.11 -20.11
CA LEU A 388 17.32 6.59 -18.89
C LEU A 388 16.18 5.63 -18.52
N TRP A 389 16.54 4.40 -18.15
CA TRP A 389 15.59 3.29 -18.00
C TRP A 389 14.47 3.57 -16.99
N THR A 390 14.82 4.15 -15.84
CA THR A 390 13.84 4.48 -14.79
C THR A 390 12.81 5.50 -15.28
N GLN A 391 13.26 6.55 -15.98
CA GLN A 391 12.37 7.56 -16.56
C GLN A 391 11.49 6.95 -17.66
N ALA A 392 12.05 6.08 -18.50
CA ALA A 392 11.29 5.37 -19.53
C ALA A 392 10.17 4.50 -18.89
N ILE A 393 10.49 3.72 -17.86
CA ILE A 393 9.52 2.88 -17.12
C ILE A 393 8.41 3.73 -16.50
N GLN A 394 8.74 4.88 -15.91
CA GLN A 394 7.75 5.81 -15.35
C GLN A 394 6.81 6.36 -16.44
N LEU A 395 7.35 6.78 -17.57
CA LEU A 395 6.57 7.31 -18.69
C LEU A 395 5.68 6.22 -19.32
N TYR A 396 6.20 5.02 -19.52
CA TYR A 396 5.38 3.89 -19.99
C TYR A 396 4.30 3.50 -18.97
N SER A 397 4.60 3.49 -17.67
CA SER A 397 3.62 3.19 -16.64
C SER A 397 2.47 4.19 -16.64
N LYS A 398 2.79 5.49 -16.82
CA LYS A 398 1.78 6.54 -17.00
C LYS A 398 0.94 6.34 -18.26
N ALA A 399 1.54 5.87 -19.35
CA ALA A 399 0.82 5.57 -20.57
C ALA A 399 -0.09 4.35 -20.40
N VAL A 400 0.41 3.26 -19.80
CA VAL A 400 -0.35 2.03 -19.49
C VAL A 400 -1.55 2.32 -18.60
N GLN A 401 -1.39 3.16 -17.56
CA GLN A 401 -2.51 3.53 -16.68
C GLN A 401 -3.66 4.20 -17.45
N LYS A 402 -3.34 4.96 -18.50
CA LYS A 402 -4.32 5.68 -19.32
C LYS A 402 -4.85 4.86 -20.50
N ALA A 403 -4.10 3.87 -20.97
CA ALA A 403 -4.48 2.95 -22.03
C ALA A 403 -4.16 1.50 -21.64
N PRO A 404 -4.89 0.92 -20.66
CA PRO A 404 -4.59 -0.40 -20.09
C PRO A 404 -4.80 -1.56 -21.06
N ASN A 405 -5.46 -1.33 -22.20
CA ASN A 405 -5.73 -2.32 -23.24
C ASN A 405 -4.75 -2.26 -24.42
N ASN A 406 -3.69 -1.42 -24.35
CA ASN A 406 -2.72 -1.31 -25.43
C ASN A 406 -1.51 -2.24 -25.19
N ALA A 407 -1.43 -3.34 -25.95
CA ALA A 407 -0.37 -4.36 -25.82
C ALA A 407 1.06 -3.81 -26.00
N MET A 408 1.24 -2.83 -26.90
CA MET A 408 2.56 -2.30 -27.26
C MET A 408 3.20 -1.52 -26.11
N LEU A 409 2.40 -0.81 -25.31
CA LEU A 409 2.90 -0.10 -24.13
C LEU A 409 3.49 -1.06 -23.08
N TYR A 410 2.81 -2.19 -22.82
CA TYR A 410 3.36 -3.23 -21.94
C TYR A 410 4.63 -3.85 -22.52
N GLY A 411 4.62 -4.19 -23.83
CA GLY A 411 5.80 -4.71 -24.50
C GLY A 411 7.01 -3.78 -24.38
N ASN A 412 6.83 -2.48 -24.59
CA ASN A 412 7.92 -1.50 -24.49
C ASN A 412 8.39 -1.31 -23.04
N ARG A 413 7.47 -1.31 -22.06
CA ARG A 413 7.82 -1.25 -20.65
C ARG A 413 8.60 -2.50 -20.21
N ALA A 414 8.24 -3.69 -20.67
CA ALA A 414 8.99 -4.92 -20.44
C ALA A 414 10.44 -4.81 -20.92
N ALA A 415 10.67 -4.24 -22.11
CA ALA A 415 12.03 -4.01 -22.60
C ALA A 415 12.84 -3.07 -21.69
N ALA A 416 12.19 -2.03 -21.14
CA ALA A 416 12.83 -1.10 -20.22
C ALA A 416 13.22 -1.80 -18.90
N TYR A 417 12.36 -2.64 -18.34
CA TYR A 417 12.68 -3.47 -17.18
C TYR A 417 13.88 -4.42 -17.45
N MET A 418 13.87 -5.14 -18.57
CA MET A 418 14.97 -6.04 -18.96
C MET A 418 16.32 -5.32 -19.12
N LYS A 419 16.30 -4.02 -19.43
CA LYS A 419 17.52 -3.19 -19.54
C LYS A 419 17.97 -2.62 -18.19
N ARG A 420 17.03 -2.24 -17.32
CA ARG A 420 17.33 -1.70 -15.98
C ARG A 420 17.93 -2.76 -15.04
N LYS A 421 17.44 -4.01 -15.11
CA LYS A 421 17.97 -5.17 -14.38
C LYS A 421 18.06 -5.01 -12.86
N TRP A 422 17.18 -4.25 -12.23
CA TRP A 422 17.07 -4.29 -10.78
C TRP A 422 16.51 -5.64 -10.34
N ASP A 423 16.76 -6.03 -9.08
CA ASP A 423 16.16 -7.25 -8.51
C ASP A 423 14.65 -7.23 -8.75
N GLY A 424 14.06 -8.32 -9.23
CA GLY A 424 12.65 -8.44 -9.64
C GLY A 424 12.23 -7.82 -11.00
N ASP A 425 13.10 -7.09 -11.72
CA ASP A 425 12.72 -6.46 -13.01
C ASP A 425 12.38 -7.47 -14.10
N HIS A 426 13.09 -8.59 -14.16
CA HIS A 426 12.78 -9.65 -15.12
C HIS A 426 11.39 -10.26 -14.87
N TYR A 427 10.92 -10.25 -13.63
CA TYR A 427 9.57 -10.70 -13.29
C TYR A 427 8.51 -9.68 -13.70
N ASP A 428 8.73 -8.38 -13.45
CA ASP A 428 7.83 -7.33 -13.95
C ASP A 428 7.78 -7.32 -15.49
N ALA A 429 8.93 -7.52 -16.15
CA ALA A 429 9.00 -7.67 -17.60
C ALA A 429 8.20 -8.89 -18.09
N LEU A 430 8.29 -10.02 -17.39
CA LEU A 430 7.52 -11.22 -17.68
C LEU A 430 6.02 -10.95 -17.55
N ARG A 431 5.57 -10.32 -16.46
CA ARG A 431 4.15 -9.92 -16.26
C ARG A 431 3.66 -9.03 -17.39
N ASP A 432 4.46 -8.06 -17.82
CA ASP A 432 4.14 -7.17 -18.93
C ASP A 432 4.09 -7.91 -20.27
N CYS A 433 4.98 -8.87 -20.52
CA CYS A 433 4.95 -9.69 -21.73
C CYS A 433 3.68 -10.54 -21.78
N LEU A 434 3.31 -11.18 -20.67
CA LEU A 434 2.08 -11.97 -20.57
C LEU A 434 0.84 -11.09 -20.78
N LYS A 435 0.81 -9.89 -20.18
CA LYS A 435 -0.29 -8.96 -20.39
C LYS A 435 -0.35 -8.50 -21.86
N ALA A 436 0.78 -8.19 -22.48
CA ALA A 436 0.85 -7.83 -23.90
C ALA A 436 0.33 -8.96 -24.81
N ILE A 437 0.70 -10.21 -24.54
CA ILE A 437 0.24 -11.38 -25.31
C ILE A 437 -1.26 -11.62 -25.11
N SER A 438 -1.78 -11.44 -23.89
CA SER A 438 -3.21 -11.56 -23.62
C SER A 438 -4.07 -10.54 -24.38
N LEU A 439 -3.49 -9.36 -24.65
CA LEU A 439 -4.14 -8.27 -25.39
C LEU A 439 -3.94 -8.40 -26.90
N ASN A 440 -2.77 -8.90 -27.34
CA ASN A 440 -2.45 -9.17 -28.73
C ASN A 440 -1.64 -10.48 -28.83
N PRO A 441 -2.31 -11.61 -29.13
CA PRO A 441 -1.65 -12.91 -29.25
C PRO A 441 -0.57 -12.98 -30.33
N CYS A 442 -0.59 -12.07 -31.31
CA CYS A 442 0.38 -11.98 -32.41
C CYS A 442 1.53 -10.99 -32.11
N HIS A 443 1.67 -10.51 -30.86
CA HIS A 443 2.70 -9.54 -30.51
C HIS A 443 4.11 -10.16 -30.48
N LEU A 444 4.79 -10.20 -31.63
CA LEU A 444 6.12 -10.77 -31.86
C LEU A 444 7.12 -10.52 -30.72
N LYS A 445 7.37 -9.23 -30.40
CA LYS A 445 8.41 -8.86 -29.41
C LYS A 445 8.09 -9.35 -27.98
N ALA A 446 6.81 -9.57 -27.65
CA ALA A 446 6.41 -9.96 -26.30
C ALA A 446 6.68 -11.45 -26.07
N HIS A 447 6.42 -12.29 -27.08
CA HIS A 447 6.76 -13.72 -27.05
C HIS A 447 8.26 -13.95 -26.90
N PHE A 448 9.08 -13.30 -27.72
CA PHE A 448 10.54 -13.44 -27.60
C PHE A 448 11.07 -12.95 -26.23
N ARG A 449 10.55 -11.83 -25.74
CA ARG A 449 10.94 -11.29 -24.43
C ARG A 449 10.49 -12.19 -23.28
N LEU A 450 9.35 -12.87 -23.40
CA LEU A 450 8.86 -13.83 -22.41
C LEU A 450 9.87 -14.98 -22.22
N ALA A 451 10.28 -15.64 -23.30
CA ALA A 451 11.29 -16.71 -23.26
C ALA A 451 12.59 -16.23 -22.62
N ARG A 452 13.05 -15.02 -23.00
CA ARG A 452 14.25 -14.41 -22.40
C ARG A 452 14.09 -14.12 -20.91
N CYS A 453 12.95 -13.60 -20.47
CA CYS A 453 12.71 -13.34 -19.04
C CYS A 453 12.69 -14.63 -18.22
N LEU A 454 12.08 -15.70 -18.73
CA LEU A 454 12.09 -17.02 -18.09
C LEU A 454 13.51 -17.57 -17.93
N PHE A 455 14.34 -17.44 -18.97
CA PHE A 455 15.74 -17.83 -18.93
C PHE A 455 16.54 -17.05 -17.87
N GLU A 456 16.38 -15.72 -17.81
CA GLU A 456 17.06 -14.87 -16.83
C GLU A 456 16.62 -15.21 -15.39
N LEU A 457 15.33 -15.53 -15.19
CA LEU A 457 14.75 -16.00 -13.94
C LEU A 457 15.10 -17.46 -13.60
N LYS A 458 15.92 -18.15 -14.43
CA LYS A 458 16.39 -19.53 -14.27
C LYS A 458 15.33 -20.63 -14.42
N TYR A 459 14.18 -20.29 -15.02
CA TYR A 459 13.16 -21.23 -15.50
C TYR A 459 13.53 -21.74 -16.90
N VAL A 460 14.58 -22.57 -16.95
CA VAL A 460 15.25 -22.94 -18.21
C VAL A 460 14.38 -23.84 -19.08
N ALA A 461 13.62 -24.77 -18.49
CA ALA A 461 12.76 -25.68 -19.25
C ALA A 461 11.60 -24.93 -19.90
N GLU A 462 10.96 -24.06 -19.12
CA GLU A 462 9.84 -23.22 -19.55
C GLU A 462 10.29 -22.16 -20.57
N ALA A 463 11.53 -21.67 -20.44
CA ALA A 463 12.13 -20.79 -21.43
C ALA A 463 12.29 -21.49 -22.79
N LEU A 464 12.67 -22.77 -22.80
CA LEU A 464 12.78 -23.57 -24.04
C LEU A 464 11.41 -23.75 -24.68
N GLU A 465 10.41 -24.19 -23.92
CA GLU A 465 9.03 -24.36 -24.41
C GLU A 465 8.48 -23.07 -25.01
N CYS A 466 8.69 -21.92 -24.34
CA CYS A 466 8.27 -20.63 -24.87
C CYS A 466 9.05 -20.20 -26.12
N LEU A 467 10.32 -20.59 -26.25
CA LEU A 467 11.13 -20.27 -27.43
C LEU A 467 10.70 -21.12 -28.63
N ASP A 468 10.36 -22.39 -28.41
CA ASP A 468 9.86 -23.29 -29.45
C ASP A 468 8.47 -22.84 -29.94
N ASP A 469 7.56 -22.44 -29.04
CA ASP A 469 6.28 -21.82 -29.42
C ASP A 469 6.51 -20.54 -30.24
N PHE A 470 7.48 -19.70 -29.85
CA PHE A 470 7.85 -18.50 -30.62
C PHE A 470 8.33 -18.85 -32.04
N LYS A 471 9.22 -19.84 -32.18
CA LYS A 471 9.73 -20.29 -33.49
C LYS A 471 8.60 -20.84 -34.37
N GLY A 472 7.69 -21.64 -33.80
CA GLY A 472 6.54 -22.18 -34.51
C GLY A 472 5.56 -21.09 -34.96
N LYS A 473 5.33 -20.08 -34.12
CA LYS A 473 4.39 -18.99 -34.39
C LYS A 473 4.93 -17.91 -35.31
N PHE A 474 6.25 -17.69 -35.32
CA PHE A 474 6.91 -16.68 -36.15
C PHE A 474 8.12 -17.27 -36.91
N PRO A 475 7.88 -18.13 -37.93
CA PRO A 475 8.95 -18.85 -38.62
C PRO A 475 10.00 -17.93 -39.27
N GLU A 476 9.58 -16.76 -39.76
CA GLU A 476 10.48 -15.76 -40.36
C GLU A 476 11.55 -15.22 -39.39
N GLN A 477 11.29 -15.28 -38.09
CA GLN A 477 12.18 -14.78 -37.04
C GLN A 477 12.87 -15.90 -36.25
N ALA A 478 12.55 -17.16 -36.55
CA ALA A 478 13.07 -18.34 -35.87
C ALA A 478 14.60 -18.48 -36.00
N HIS A 479 15.16 -18.02 -37.12
CA HIS A 479 16.60 -18.02 -37.41
C HIS A 479 17.23 -16.62 -37.30
N SER A 480 16.60 -15.72 -36.52
CA SER A 480 17.24 -14.46 -36.19
C SER A 480 18.43 -14.71 -35.27
N SER A 481 19.51 -13.94 -35.43
CA SER A 481 20.72 -14.08 -34.61
C SER A 481 20.45 -14.02 -33.10
N ALA A 482 19.43 -13.25 -32.69
CA ALA A 482 18.99 -13.17 -31.31
C ALA A 482 18.26 -14.44 -30.82
N CYS A 483 17.48 -15.09 -31.69
CA CYS A 483 16.81 -16.36 -31.39
C CYS A 483 17.83 -17.50 -31.26
N ASP A 484 18.75 -17.62 -32.22
CA ASP A 484 19.79 -18.65 -32.19
C ASP A 484 20.77 -18.46 -31.01
N ALA A 485 21.04 -17.22 -30.61
CA ALA A 485 21.83 -16.95 -29.41
C ALA A 485 21.10 -17.42 -28.14
N LEU A 486 19.83 -17.05 -27.99
CA LEU A 486 19.04 -17.46 -26.82
C LEU A 486 18.85 -18.99 -26.77
N ASP A 487 18.62 -19.63 -27.91
CA ASP A 487 18.49 -21.09 -28.01
C ASP A 487 19.77 -21.80 -27.57
N ARG A 488 20.94 -21.33 -28.03
CA ARG A 488 22.24 -21.85 -27.58
C ARG A 488 22.45 -21.66 -26.08
N ASP A 489 22.11 -20.48 -25.55
CA ASP A 489 22.25 -20.17 -24.12
C ASP A 489 21.35 -21.06 -23.25
N ILE A 490 20.10 -21.30 -23.67
CA ILE A 490 19.15 -22.19 -22.98
C ILE A 490 19.67 -23.63 -22.99
N ASN A 491 20.06 -24.13 -24.17
CA ASN A 491 20.58 -25.49 -24.31
C ASN A 491 21.84 -25.69 -23.47
N ALA A 492 22.80 -24.75 -23.50
CA ALA A 492 24.00 -24.80 -22.66
C ALA A 492 23.65 -24.86 -21.16
N ALA A 493 22.65 -24.10 -20.71
CA ALA A 493 22.18 -24.15 -19.33
C ALA A 493 21.52 -25.49 -18.96
N LEU A 494 20.82 -26.15 -19.89
CA LEU A 494 20.24 -27.49 -19.69
C LEU A 494 21.34 -28.55 -19.55
N PHE A 495 22.34 -28.54 -20.43
CA PHE A 495 23.47 -29.48 -20.37
C PHE A 495 24.29 -29.32 -19.08
N SER A 496 24.53 -28.08 -18.63
CA SER A 496 25.20 -27.83 -17.35
C SER A 496 24.44 -28.40 -16.13
N LYS A 497 23.12 -28.59 -16.23
CA LYS A 497 22.30 -29.22 -15.19
C LYS A 497 22.35 -30.76 -15.25
N SER A 498 22.47 -31.36 -16.44
CA SER A 498 22.57 -32.82 -16.60
C SER A 498 23.93 -33.36 -16.13
N ASP A 499 25.02 -32.66 -16.44
CA ASP A 499 26.38 -33.13 -16.07
C ASP A 499 26.57 -33.17 -14.55
N ASN A 500 25.98 -32.21 -13.82
CA ASN A 500 25.96 -32.19 -12.35
C ASN A 500 25.12 -33.32 -11.72
N ALA A 501 24.28 -34.01 -12.50
CA ALA A 501 23.45 -35.12 -12.04
C ALA A 501 24.12 -36.48 -12.29
N GLU A 502 24.95 -36.61 -13.34
CA GLU A 502 25.66 -37.86 -13.67
C GLU A 502 26.93 -38.09 -12.85
N ASP A 503 27.60 -37.04 -12.38
CA ASP A 503 28.83 -37.12 -11.58
C ASP A 503 28.64 -37.64 -10.13
N LYS A 504 27.44 -38.13 -9.77
CA LYS A 504 27.14 -38.74 -8.46
C LYS A 504 27.21 -40.28 -8.44
N LYS A 505 27.78 -40.90 -9.47
CA LYS A 505 28.08 -42.35 -9.50
C LYS A 505 29.55 -42.63 -9.78
N GLY A 506 30.44 -42.23 -8.88
CA GLY A 506 31.85 -42.63 -8.92
C GLY A 506 32.50 -42.49 -7.54
N GLY A 507 33.04 -43.59 -7.00
CA GLY A 507 33.55 -43.68 -5.62
C GLY A 507 34.98 -43.15 -5.43
N GLY A 508 35.31 -42.82 -4.17
CA GLY A 508 36.69 -42.56 -3.71
C GLY A 508 36.81 -41.35 -2.74
N PRO A 509 37.62 -41.41 -1.67
CA PRO A 509 37.44 -40.54 -0.51
C PRO A 509 38.34 -39.27 -0.50
N ILE A 510 37.78 -38.19 0.08
CA ILE A 510 38.44 -36.97 0.61
C ILE A 510 39.06 -36.01 -0.44
N ARG A 511 38.43 -34.87 -0.74
CA ARG A 511 38.60 -33.52 -0.12
C ARG A 511 37.89 -32.42 -0.94
N LEU A 512 37.51 -31.35 -0.23
CA LEU A 512 36.86 -30.09 -0.66
C LEU A 512 35.40 -30.18 -1.15
N ARG A 513 34.49 -29.97 -0.17
CA ARG A 513 33.08 -29.60 -0.41
C ARG A 513 33.00 -28.29 -1.20
N ALA A 514 32.90 -28.38 -2.52
CA ALA A 514 32.20 -27.38 -3.32
C ALA A 514 30.69 -27.59 -3.07
N THR A 515 30.06 -26.67 -2.34
CA THR A 515 28.66 -26.74 -1.93
C THR A 515 27.72 -26.51 -3.11
N GLY A 516 27.40 -27.59 -3.81
CA GLY A 516 26.43 -27.61 -4.90
C GLY A 516 25.00 -27.26 -4.44
N ARG A 517 24.40 -26.33 -5.19
CA ARG A 517 22.99 -25.93 -5.19
C ARG A 517 22.05 -27.13 -5.05
N LYS A 518 21.39 -27.23 -3.89
CA LYS A 518 20.20 -28.05 -3.69
C LYS A 518 19.24 -27.35 -2.72
N ASP A 519 18.91 -26.08 -3.01
CA ASP A 519 17.70 -25.45 -2.47
C ASP A 519 16.51 -25.90 -3.36
N SER A 520 16.05 -27.13 -3.19
CA SER A 520 14.71 -27.49 -3.68
C SER A 520 13.71 -26.86 -2.74
N ILE A 521 12.89 -25.94 -3.25
CA ILE A 521 11.70 -25.40 -2.56
C ILE A 521 10.93 -26.59 -1.96
N SER A 522 10.54 -26.51 -0.68
CA SER A 522 9.77 -27.59 -0.05
C SER A 522 8.41 -27.73 -0.75
N GLU A 523 7.86 -28.94 -0.79
CA GLU A 523 6.53 -29.17 -1.38
C GLU A 523 5.47 -28.27 -0.73
N ASP A 524 5.55 -28.09 0.59
CA ASP A 524 4.67 -27.17 1.34
C ASP A 524 4.79 -25.72 0.85
N GLU A 525 6.01 -25.22 0.60
CA GLU A 525 6.20 -23.88 0.07
C GLU A 525 5.69 -23.77 -1.37
N MET A 526 5.84 -24.80 -2.19
CA MET A 526 5.28 -24.83 -3.55
C MET A 526 3.76 -24.70 -3.52
N VAL A 527 3.09 -25.49 -2.68
CA VAL A 527 1.63 -25.46 -2.50
C VAL A 527 1.17 -24.11 -1.96
N LEU A 528 1.89 -23.53 -0.99
CA LEU A 528 1.60 -22.20 -0.45
C LEU A 528 1.72 -21.11 -1.52
N ARG A 529 2.76 -21.15 -2.36
CA ARG A 529 2.93 -20.21 -3.47
C ARG A 529 1.80 -20.34 -4.49
N GLU A 530 1.38 -21.55 -4.84
CA GLU A 530 0.26 -21.76 -5.76
C GLU A 530 -1.07 -21.20 -5.22
N ARG A 531 -1.27 -21.27 -3.90
CA ARG A 531 -2.47 -20.76 -3.21
C ARG A 531 -2.42 -19.29 -2.85
N SER A 532 -1.26 -18.66 -3.04
CA SER A 532 -1.04 -17.26 -2.66
C SER A 532 -1.44 -16.26 -3.75
N TYR A 533 -1.43 -14.98 -3.40
CA TYR A 533 -1.70 -13.87 -4.31
C TYR A 533 -0.49 -12.94 -4.44
N ASP A 534 -0.30 -12.42 -5.65
CA ASP A 534 0.82 -11.57 -6.05
C ASP A 534 0.54 -10.09 -5.83
N TYR A 535 1.59 -9.27 -5.88
CA TYR A 535 1.50 -7.83 -5.68
C TYR A 535 0.90 -7.10 -6.89
N LYS A 536 0.15 -6.03 -6.62
CA LYS A 536 -0.33 -5.06 -7.61
C LYS A 536 0.76 -4.11 -8.04
N PHE A 537 1.49 -3.55 -7.07
CA PHE A 537 2.59 -2.62 -7.31
C PHE A 537 3.80 -2.97 -6.45
N ARG A 538 4.97 -2.64 -7.00
CA ARG A 538 6.26 -2.79 -6.36
C ARG A 538 6.97 -1.45 -6.39
N TYR A 539 7.39 -1.02 -5.21
CA TYR A 539 8.13 0.21 -5.01
C TYR A 539 9.57 -0.17 -4.64
N CYS A 540 10.52 0.42 -5.35
CA CYS A 540 11.95 0.20 -5.12
C CYS A 540 12.56 1.51 -4.64
N GLY A 541 13.29 1.47 -3.53
CA GLY A 541 14.00 2.62 -2.99
C GLY A 541 15.22 2.17 -2.20
N HIS A 542 16.24 3.02 -2.12
CA HIS A 542 17.40 2.72 -1.29
C HIS A 542 17.03 2.91 0.18
N CYS A 543 16.77 1.79 0.86
CA CYS A 543 16.34 1.75 2.25
C CYS A 543 17.39 1.00 3.06
N ASN A 544 17.67 1.44 4.28
CA ASN A 544 18.64 0.79 5.16
C ASN A 544 18.31 -0.71 5.38
N THR A 545 19.01 -1.65 4.76
CA THR A 545 18.67 -3.08 4.81
C THR A 545 19.13 -3.82 6.06
N THR A 546 19.77 -3.14 7.02
CA THR A 546 20.36 -3.77 8.22
C THR A 546 19.45 -3.73 9.44
N THR A 547 18.45 -2.84 9.47
CA THR A 547 17.50 -2.71 10.59
C THR A 547 16.10 -3.17 10.20
N ASP A 548 15.37 -3.74 11.16
CA ASP A 548 13.96 -4.16 11.04
C ASP A 548 12.96 -3.00 11.26
N ILE A 549 13.45 -1.83 11.71
CA ILE A 549 12.66 -0.61 11.92
C ILE A 549 12.44 0.10 10.57
N LYS A 550 11.43 -0.34 9.82
CA LYS A 550 11.00 0.33 8.60
C LYS A 550 9.49 0.31 8.46
N GLU A 551 8.91 1.48 8.29
CA GLU A 551 7.46 1.61 8.14
C GLU A 551 7.11 2.15 6.75
N ALA A 552 6.04 1.64 6.18
CA ALA A 552 5.50 2.11 4.92
C ALA A 552 4.02 2.42 5.15
N ASN A 553 3.60 3.65 4.92
CA ASN A 553 2.25 4.12 5.29
C ASN A 553 1.54 4.77 4.10
N PHE A 554 0.21 4.78 4.15
CA PHE A 554 -0.63 5.52 3.22
C PHE A 554 -0.76 6.97 3.69
N PHE A 555 -0.47 7.93 2.80
CA PHE A 555 -0.71 9.35 3.06
C PHE A 555 -2.10 9.77 2.59
N GLY A 556 -2.80 10.54 3.43
CA GLY A 556 -4.03 11.25 3.08
C GLY A 556 -5.32 10.57 3.54
N ARG A 557 -5.89 11.09 4.62
CA ARG A 557 -7.34 11.19 4.88
C ARG A 557 -7.57 12.26 5.95
N TRP A 558 -8.41 13.25 5.66
CA TRP A 558 -9.01 14.15 6.66
C TRP A 558 -10.52 14.15 6.45
N LEU A 559 -11.25 14.06 7.55
CA LEU A 559 -12.70 13.87 7.62
C LEU A 559 -13.31 15.07 8.34
N PHE A 560 -13.69 16.16 7.65
CA PHE A 560 -14.75 17.08 8.13
C PHE A 560 -15.35 17.92 6.98
N PRO A 561 -16.69 17.93 6.81
CA PRO A 561 -17.43 18.91 6.02
C PRO A 561 -18.06 19.97 6.94
N ILE A 562 -18.32 21.19 6.42
CA ILE A 562 -19.48 22.08 6.70
C ILE A 562 -19.09 23.58 6.70
N ILE A 563 -17.84 23.98 6.95
CA ILE A 563 -17.44 25.39 6.75
C ILE A 563 -16.89 25.55 5.33
N GLY A 564 -17.64 26.26 4.49
CA GLY A 564 -17.22 26.59 3.14
C GLY A 564 -16.05 27.58 3.13
N HIS A 565 -15.14 27.42 2.19
CA HIS A 565 -14.03 28.34 1.95
C HIS A 565 -14.51 29.67 1.32
N MET A 566 -13.90 30.80 1.68
CA MET A 566 -14.23 32.13 1.20
C MET A 566 -12.96 32.86 0.72
N GLY A 567 -13.09 33.61 -0.37
CA GLY A 567 -12.04 34.48 -0.88
C GLY A 567 -12.65 35.79 -1.38
N ILE A 568 -11.82 36.79 -1.60
CA ILE A 568 -12.21 38.11 -2.13
C ILE A 568 -11.46 38.37 -3.44
N CYS A 569 -12.14 38.98 -4.41
CA CYS A 569 -11.52 39.34 -5.69
C CYS A 569 -10.93 40.74 -5.63
N THR A 570 -9.85 40.97 -6.37
CA THR A 570 -9.45 42.30 -6.83
C THR A 570 -10.50 42.87 -7.79
N SER A 571 -10.41 44.17 -8.09
CA SER A 571 -11.23 44.89 -9.07
C SER A 571 -11.14 44.26 -10.48
N THR A 572 -9.99 43.66 -10.80
CA THR A 572 -9.70 42.95 -12.05
C THR A 572 -10.22 41.51 -12.07
N GLY A 573 -10.80 41.03 -10.97
CA GLY A 573 -11.36 39.68 -10.85
C GLY A 573 -10.37 38.61 -10.41
N VAL A 574 -9.14 38.99 -10.01
CA VAL A 574 -8.14 38.06 -9.47
C VAL A 574 -8.56 37.66 -8.05
N ILE A 575 -8.71 36.38 -7.80
CA ILE A 575 -9.19 35.88 -6.51
C ILE A 575 -8.03 35.72 -5.54
N ARG A 576 -8.15 36.33 -4.36
CA ARG A 576 -7.27 36.12 -3.21
C ARG A 576 -8.02 35.28 -2.19
N ASP A 577 -7.53 34.07 -1.96
CA ASP A 577 -8.19 33.12 -1.08
C ASP A 577 -7.19 32.46 -0.12
N PHE A 578 -7.48 32.55 1.18
CA PHE A 578 -6.59 32.02 2.21
C PHE A 578 -6.52 30.48 2.13
N ALA A 579 -5.39 29.96 1.68
CA ALA A 579 -5.19 28.56 1.32
C ALA A 579 -4.58 27.70 2.45
N GLY A 580 -4.18 28.34 3.55
CA GLY A 580 -3.60 27.71 4.73
C GLY A 580 -2.71 28.69 5.51
N PRO A 581 -2.18 28.30 6.68
CA PRO A 581 -1.27 29.13 7.46
C PRO A 581 -0.14 29.67 6.59
N TYR A 582 0.10 30.97 6.66
CA TYR A 582 1.13 31.69 5.89
C TYR A 582 0.95 31.70 4.36
N PHE A 583 -0.22 31.28 3.84
CA PHE A 583 -0.42 31.18 2.39
C PHE A 583 -1.81 31.66 1.95
N VAL A 584 -1.80 32.72 1.15
CA VAL A 584 -2.98 33.20 0.40
C VAL A 584 -2.72 32.91 -1.08
N SER A 585 -3.55 32.07 -1.69
CA SER A 585 -3.45 31.80 -3.13
C SER A 585 -4.00 32.96 -3.94
N GLU A 586 -3.40 33.12 -5.13
CA GLU A 586 -3.77 34.11 -6.12
C GLU A 586 -4.23 33.38 -7.39
N ASP A 587 -5.51 33.56 -7.74
CA ASP A 587 -6.19 32.99 -8.90
C ASP A 587 -6.10 31.45 -9.04
N ASN A 588 -5.79 30.77 -7.93
CA ASN A 588 -5.58 29.33 -7.89
C ASN A 588 -6.42 28.66 -6.80
N MET A 589 -7.69 29.09 -6.70
CA MET A 589 -8.84 28.47 -6.02
C MET A 589 -8.49 27.23 -5.18
N ALA A 590 -7.77 27.41 -4.08
CA ALA A 590 -7.02 26.31 -3.45
C ALA A 590 -7.95 25.22 -2.88
N PHE A 591 -9.18 25.59 -2.56
CA PHE A 591 -10.23 24.70 -2.06
C PHE A 591 -11.34 24.40 -3.09
N GLY A 592 -11.09 24.67 -4.37
CA GLY A 592 -12.00 24.39 -5.49
C GLY A 592 -12.85 25.58 -5.92
N LYS A 593 -13.63 25.39 -7.00
CA LYS A 593 -14.42 26.46 -7.62
C LYS A 593 -15.56 26.95 -6.71
N PRO A 594 -15.84 28.27 -6.67
CA PRO A 594 -16.90 28.84 -5.86
C PRO A 594 -18.26 28.30 -6.28
N VAL A 595 -19.04 27.86 -5.30
CA VAL A 595 -20.43 27.41 -5.50
C VAL A 595 -21.44 28.55 -5.30
N LYS A 596 -21.00 29.62 -4.64
CA LYS A 596 -21.77 30.81 -4.28
C LYS A 596 -20.87 32.04 -4.41
N TYR A 597 -21.42 33.17 -4.83
CA TYR A 597 -20.71 34.45 -4.90
C TYR A 597 -21.58 35.57 -4.36
N TRP A 598 -20.95 36.59 -3.79
CA TRP A 598 -21.61 37.84 -3.41
C TRP A 598 -20.93 38.98 -4.17
N LYS A 599 -21.67 39.63 -5.08
CA LYS A 599 -21.16 40.76 -5.84
C LYS A 599 -21.20 42.02 -4.98
N LEU A 600 -20.03 42.48 -4.56
CA LEU A 600 -19.85 43.72 -3.82
C LEU A 600 -19.76 44.91 -4.79
N ASP A 601 -20.14 46.09 -4.30
CA ASP A 601 -20.17 47.34 -5.07
C ASP A 601 -18.94 48.19 -4.71
N PRO A 602 -17.97 48.36 -5.63
CA PRO A 602 -16.79 49.19 -5.39
C PRO A 602 -17.12 50.64 -4.98
N GLY A 603 -18.30 51.17 -5.35
CA GLY A 603 -18.76 52.50 -4.96
C GLY A 603 -19.03 52.65 -3.45
N LYS A 604 -19.08 51.55 -2.70
CA LYS A 604 -19.26 51.54 -1.23
C LYS A 604 -17.95 51.57 -0.45
N VAL A 605 -16.81 51.68 -1.12
CA VAL A 605 -15.50 51.84 -0.47
C VAL A 605 -15.33 53.27 0.03
N TYR A 606 -14.95 53.44 1.30
CA TYR A 606 -14.70 54.76 1.89
C TYR A 606 -13.31 55.28 1.46
N SER A 607 -13.18 55.78 0.24
CA SER A 607 -11.91 56.31 -0.28
C SER A 607 -12.09 57.13 -1.56
N SER A 608 -11.37 58.24 -1.68
CA SER A 608 -11.19 59.00 -2.94
C SER A 608 -10.15 58.38 -3.87
N ASN A 609 -9.34 57.44 -3.38
CA ASN A 609 -8.35 56.69 -4.16
C ASN A 609 -9.02 55.50 -4.90
N PRO A 610 -8.98 55.46 -6.25
CA PRO A 610 -9.60 54.40 -7.04
C PRO A 610 -8.97 53.01 -6.83
N ASN A 611 -7.73 52.94 -6.34
CA ASN A 611 -7.00 51.68 -6.17
C ASN A 611 -7.18 51.06 -4.78
N MET A 612 -7.89 51.75 -3.89
CA MET A 612 -7.96 51.35 -2.49
C MET A 612 -8.49 49.92 -2.36
N TRP A 613 -9.51 49.52 -3.13
CA TRP A 613 -10.07 48.16 -3.07
C TRP A 613 -8.97 47.09 -3.20
N ASP A 614 -8.13 47.24 -4.21
CA ASP A 614 -7.05 46.29 -4.50
C ASP A 614 -5.93 46.37 -3.46
N THR A 615 -5.62 47.57 -2.97
CA THR A 615 -4.66 47.76 -1.87
C THR A 615 -5.13 47.06 -0.60
N ALA A 616 -6.39 47.22 -0.20
CA ALA A 616 -6.92 46.55 0.99
C ALA A 616 -6.96 45.03 0.86
N VAL A 617 -7.29 44.50 -0.33
CA VAL A 617 -7.22 43.06 -0.62
C VAL A 617 -5.77 42.56 -0.56
N HIS A 618 -4.82 43.34 -1.08
CA HIS A 618 -3.40 43.02 -1.03
C HIS A 618 -2.88 43.03 0.41
N ASP A 619 -3.11 44.10 1.17
CA ASP A 619 -2.64 44.27 2.53
C ASP A 619 -3.21 43.20 3.47
N ALA A 620 -4.50 42.88 3.33
CA ALA A 620 -5.09 41.75 4.06
C ALA A 620 -4.43 40.42 3.68
N SER A 621 -4.03 40.25 2.42
CA SER A 621 -3.32 39.05 1.98
C SER A 621 -1.89 38.98 2.55
N GLU A 622 -1.17 40.10 2.60
CA GLU A 622 0.18 40.16 3.20
C GLU A 622 0.15 39.92 4.70
N GLU A 623 -0.83 40.49 5.42
CA GLU A 623 -0.98 40.22 6.86
C GLU A 623 -1.23 38.72 7.12
N TYR A 624 -2.08 38.09 6.31
CA TYR A 624 -2.41 36.66 6.45
C TYR A 624 -1.26 35.72 6.00
N LYS A 625 -0.27 36.23 5.27
CA LYS A 625 0.98 35.49 4.96
C LYS A 625 1.94 35.38 6.15
N HIS A 626 1.80 36.22 7.17
CA HIS A 626 2.77 36.28 8.28
C HIS A 626 2.21 35.84 9.64
N ARG A 627 0.98 35.32 9.68
CA ARG A 627 0.27 35.00 10.94
C ARG A 627 -0.23 33.54 10.96
N MET A 628 -0.29 32.96 12.15
CA MET A 628 -0.84 31.62 12.40
C MET A 628 -2.35 31.72 12.65
N HIS A 629 -3.13 30.81 12.08
CA HIS A 629 -4.58 30.93 11.94
C HIS A 629 -5.33 29.71 12.48
N ASN A 630 -6.46 29.91 13.15
CA ASN A 630 -7.29 28.88 13.79
C ASN A 630 -8.67 28.81 13.10
N LEU A 631 -9.08 27.60 12.69
CA LEU A 631 -10.31 27.31 11.96
C LEU A 631 -11.58 27.98 12.52
N CYS A 632 -11.66 28.18 13.84
CA CYS A 632 -12.85 28.73 14.50
C CYS A 632 -12.88 30.27 14.59
N CYS A 633 -11.73 30.94 14.62
CA CYS A 633 -11.64 32.37 15.01
C CYS A 633 -10.75 33.22 14.10
N ASP A 634 -9.91 32.60 13.27
CA ASP A 634 -8.97 33.28 12.37
C ASP A 634 -8.80 32.38 11.12
N ASN A 635 -9.72 32.49 10.15
CA ASN A 635 -9.87 31.61 9.01
C ASN A 635 -10.05 32.40 7.69
N CYS A 636 -10.44 31.74 6.60
CA CYS A 636 -10.62 32.43 5.32
C CYS A 636 -11.73 33.50 5.33
N HIS A 637 -12.71 33.42 6.24
CA HIS A 637 -13.71 34.48 6.42
C HIS A 637 -13.13 35.65 7.20
N SER A 638 -12.17 35.45 8.12
CA SER A 638 -11.51 36.58 8.78
C SER A 638 -10.55 37.31 7.85
N HIS A 639 -9.93 36.61 6.89
CA HIS A 639 -9.16 37.23 5.79
C HIS A 639 -10.02 38.21 4.98
N VAL A 640 -11.18 37.74 4.51
CA VAL A 640 -12.11 38.60 3.78
C VAL A 640 -12.67 39.72 4.66
N ALA A 641 -12.92 39.45 5.95
CA ALA A 641 -13.37 40.47 6.88
C ALA A 641 -12.32 41.57 7.06
N LEU A 642 -11.04 41.20 7.18
CA LEU A 642 -9.94 42.15 7.27
C LEU A 642 -9.87 43.01 6.01
N ALA A 643 -9.96 42.42 4.82
CA ALA A 643 -9.98 43.18 3.58
C ALA A 643 -11.14 44.19 3.56
N LEU A 644 -12.35 43.78 3.94
CA LEU A 644 -13.52 44.67 4.02
C LEU A 644 -13.37 45.78 5.07
N ASN A 645 -12.68 45.50 6.18
CA ASN A 645 -12.39 46.49 7.23
C ASN A 645 -11.35 47.51 6.79
N LEU A 646 -10.24 47.05 6.17
CA LEU A 646 -9.20 47.90 5.62
C LEU A 646 -9.77 48.85 4.57
N MET A 647 -10.72 48.36 3.76
CA MET A 647 -11.42 49.19 2.77
C MET A 647 -12.59 50.00 3.30
N ARG A 648 -12.94 49.83 4.58
CA ARG A 648 -14.10 50.44 5.23
C ARG A 648 -15.38 50.29 4.40
N TYR A 649 -15.60 49.10 3.86
CA TYR A 649 -16.71 48.81 2.94
C TYR A 649 -18.05 49.08 3.64
N ASP A 650 -18.93 49.84 2.96
CA ASP A 650 -20.24 50.27 3.48
C ASP A 650 -20.12 51.08 4.78
N ASN A 651 -19.06 51.90 4.87
CA ASN A 651 -18.73 52.76 6.01
C ASN A 651 -18.47 51.99 7.33
N SER A 652 -18.18 50.68 7.25
CA SER A 652 -17.98 49.82 8.42
C SER A 652 -16.54 49.34 8.57
N THR A 653 -16.05 49.33 9.81
CA THR A 653 -14.76 48.73 10.24
C THR A 653 -14.95 47.50 11.12
N SER A 654 -16.17 46.97 11.18
CA SER A 654 -16.56 45.90 12.10
C SER A 654 -17.04 44.63 11.38
N TRP A 655 -16.56 44.41 10.16
CA TRP A 655 -16.71 43.14 9.46
C TRP A 655 -16.01 42.05 10.24
N ASN A 656 -16.69 40.91 10.40
CA ASN A 656 -16.18 39.72 11.05
C ASN A 656 -16.79 38.49 10.37
N MET A 657 -16.30 37.31 10.73
CA MET A 657 -16.71 36.04 10.10
C MET A 657 -18.22 35.79 10.23
N VAL A 658 -18.83 36.17 11.36
CA VAL A 658 -20.27 35.95 11.61
C VAL A 658 -21.11 36.84 10.69
N LYS A 659 -20.77 38.13 10.58
CA LYS A 659 -21.43 39.05 9.64
C LYS A 659 -21.23 38.57 8.21
N LEU A 660 -20.01 38.23 7.81
CA LEU A 660 -19.75 37.73 6.46
C LEU A 660 -20.54 36.47 6.13
N CYS A 661 -20.60 35.51 7.04
CA CYS A 661 -21.39 34.30 6.88
C CYS A 661 -22.89 34.65 6.72
N PHE A 662 -23.44 35.48 7.61
CA PHE A 662 -24.84 35.89 7.57
C PHE A 662 -25.21 36.65 6.29
N PHE A 663 -24.41 37.64 5.90
CA PHE A 663 -24.65 38.43 4.69
C PHE A 663 -24.39 37.61 3.42
N SER A 664 -23.40 36.71 3.40
CA SER A 664 -23.20 35.76 2.30
C SER A 664 -24.35 34.76 2.17
N LEU A 665 -25.00 34.38 3.29
CA LEU A 665 -26.20 33.57 3.26
C LEU A 665 -27.38 34.30 2.61
N LEU A 666 -27.64 35.55 3.01
CA LEU A 666 -28.76 36.37 2.53
C LEU A 666 -28.57 36.93 1.11
N TYR A 667 -27.40 37.48 0.81
CA TYR A 667 -27.13 38.22 -0.43
C TYR A 667 -26.31 37.43 -1.44
N GLY A 668 -25.73 36.29 -1.05
CA GLY A 668 -24.96 35.46 -1.96
C GLY A 668 -25.87 34.73 -2.96
N LYS A 669 -25.46 34.69 -4.22
CA LYS A 669 -26.10 33.95 -5.30
C LYS A 669 -25.34 32.67 -5.59
N TYR A 670 -26.06 31.58 -5.82
CA TYR A 670 -25.45 30.33 -6.27
C TYR A 670 -25.03 30.44 -7.73
N VAL A 671 -23.85 29.91 -8.04
CA VAL A 671 -23.32 29.90 -9.42
C VAL A 671 -24.11 28.93 -10.31
N SER A 672 -24.75 27.92 -9.71
CA SER A 672 -25.64 26.99 -10.41
C SER A 672 -26.63 26.32 -9.44
N VAL A 673 -27.70 25.73 -10.00
CA VAL A 673 -28.64 24.88 -9.26
C VAL A 673 -27.91 23.69 -8.62
N GLY A 674 -26.93 23.11 -9.32
CA GLY A 674 -26.07 22.05 -8.76
C GLY A 674 -25.24 22.54 -7.56
N GLY A 675 -24.80 23.80 -7.56
CA GLY A 675 -24.15 24.44 -6.42
C GLY A 675 -25.07 24.57 -5.20
N PHE A 676 -26.34 24.95 -5.42
CA PHE A 676 -27.35 25.03 -4.35
C PHE A 676 -27.62 23.67 -3.72
N VAL A 677 -27.90 22.64 -4.54
CA VAL A 677 -28.16 21.27 -4.07
C VAL A 677 -26.94 20.72 -3.32
N LYS A 678 -25.72 20.94 -3.85
CA LYS A 678 -24.46 20.55 -3.21
C LYS A 678 -24.28 21.15 -1.82
N THR A 679 -24.71 22.40 -1.61
CA THR A 679 -24.58 23.08 -0.31
C THR A 679 -25.58 22.57 0.73
N TRP A 680 -26.83 22.33 0.34
CA TRP A 680 -27.91 22.07 1.32
C TRP A 680 -28.29 20.59 1.48
N LEU A 681 -28.11 19.75 0.46
CA LEU A 681 -28.54 18.35 0.52
C LEU A 681 -27.90 17.55 1.68
N PRO A 682 -26.59 17.66 1.97
CA PRO A 682 -26.01 16.96 3.11
C PRO A 682 -26.62 17.37 4.45
N PHE A 683 -26.95 18.65 4.61
CA PHE A 683 -27.59 19.18 5.82
C PHE A 683 -29.03 18.69 5.95
N VAL A 684 -29.81 18.72 4.87
CA VAL A 684 -31.19 18.22 4.86
C VAL A 684 -31.25 16.72 5.18
N LEU A 685 -30.31 15.93 4.65
CA LEU A 685 -30.22 14.50 4.97
C LEU A 685 -29.82 14.26 6.44
N LEU A 686 -28.85 15.00 6.96
CA LEU A 686 -28.44 14.90 8.37
C LEU A 686 -29.57 15.30 9.31
N LEU A 687 -30.24 16.43 9.03
CA LEU A 687 -31.39 16.88 9.81
C LEU A 687 -32.53 15.85 9.72
N GLY A 688 -32.74 15.26 8.55
CA GLY A 688 -33.67 14.15 8.36
C GLY A 688 -33.35 12.99 9.30
N VAL A 689 -32.11 12.49 9.31
CA VAL A 689 -31.67 11.42 10.21
C VAL A 689 -31.87 11.78 11.68
N ILE A 690 -31.48 12.98 12.09
CA ILE A 690 -31.65 13.46 13.47
C ILE A 690 -33.14 13.51 13.83
N LEU A 691 -33.99 14.02 12.95
CA LEU A 691 -35.42 14.10 13.16
C LEU A 691 -36.02 12.69 13.30
N THR A 692 -35.61 11.74 12.46
CA THR A 692 -36.04 10.34 12.55
C THR A 692 -35.63 9.69 13.86
N VAL A 693 -34.39 9.92 14.30
CA VAL A 693 -33.87 9.44 15.59
C VAL A 693 -34.64 10.05 16.76
N VAL A 694 -34.89 11.37 16.76
CA VAL A 694 -35.68 12.04 17.80
C VAL A 694 -37.12 11.54 17.83
N LEU A 695 -37.77 11.40 16.66
CA LEU A 695 -39.14 10.86 16.56
C LEU A 695 -39.21 9.41 17.04
N THR A 696 -38.25 8.56 16.67
CA THR A 696 -38.21 7.16 17.11
C THR A 696 -37.91 7.01 18.61
N LEU A 697 -37.19 7.96 19.21
CA LEU A 697 -36.94 8.00 20.65
C LEU A 697 -38.11 8.61 21.45
N HIS A 698 -38.94 9.45 20.84
CA HIS A 698 -40.14 10.02 21.47
C HIS A 698 -41.44 9.26 21.20
N LEU A 699 -41.45 8.32 20.25
CA LEU A 699 -42.55 7.38 19.99
C LEU A 699 -42.39 6.05 20.78
N ARG A 700 -41.40 5.96 21.66
CA ARG A 700 -41.29 4.99 22.76
C ARG A 700 -41.60 5.69 24.07
#